data_AF-A0A3Q2YRF4-F1
#
_entry.id   AF-A0A3Q2YRF4-F1
#
_cell.length_a   1.000
_cell.length_b   1.000
_cell.length_c   1.000
_cell.angle_alpha   90.00
_cell.angle_beta   90.00
_cell.angle_gamma   90.00
#
_symmetry.space_group_name_H-M   'P 1'
#
loop_
_entity.id
_entity.type
_entity.pdbx_description
1 polymer ?
#
loop_
_entity_poly.entity_id
_entity_poly.type
_entity_poly.pdbx_seq_one_letter_code
_entity_poly.pdbx_strand_id
1 'polypeptide(L)'
;MNSRTKADMDGLRGVRTKTSHRRIGSRQQLSRSTLERWLLKPTPNPSSSEAMVEDDPRSTQGGSHDGRGAISDSDEDTQPLSPQDLDCSGLVPALSVDSESQHMLHAGSSEKREVGSGSTSSGCFLKAKITDFFSGASSAGSRREKHDKRCEKQDTDEEDEPEATWLGTAVGELRRMPQCGRPLPPLKNVPGVHTVMIRTDLVGHATVPYPATFDDTWDDIHVKMPCSSKNLFPVQDEVMSHFFSSRMIEFFYVLQNAILKYCASTAKKWDFTALHLYCTKVNKIPIPLLKRGSSHSISMSQEQVACLLANAFFCTFPRRNSRRSEYGNYPDINFFRLFEGSSSRKIEKLKTLMCYFKSVTEHQPTGLVTFTRKSLDHLPDWESSETLLTKLYITSEGTIEDDGYGMLQVDFANQFVGGGVTSSGLVQEEIRFLINPELIVSRLFTEALDHDECLIITGTQQYSKYTGYAQTYKFAGSHQDTTPRDDWQRRCTEIVAIDALPFRNYLEQFHPEGIERELNKAYCGFDRPGEHRDNLSAVATGNWGCGVFGGDARLKALLQMLAAAEAGRDLAYFTFGDSQLMTDVHSMHSFLTQRRITVGEVYDLMVQYHSDICKGCSKRRPYVSLYSFIYRQVDDTSLTLSPAPADSVSWSSLSK
;
A
#
# COMPACT_ATOMS: atom_id res chain seq x y z
N MET A 1 22.06 72.48 -45.18
CA MET A 1 22.39 72.62 -46.63
C MET A 1 22.19 71.22 -47.23
N ASN A 2 21.00 70.82 -47.67
CA ASN A 2 20.27 71.17 -48.89
C ASN A 2 21.06 71.07 -50.20
N SER A 3 20.84 69.98 -50.94
CA SER A 3 20.84 69.84 -52.41
C SER A 3 20.49 68.37 -52.73
N ARG A 4 19.25 67.93 -53.01
CA ARG A 4 18.36 68.15 -54.18
C ARG A 4 19.07 68.14 -55.54
N THR A 5 18.77 67.10 -56.36
CA THR A 5 17.99 67.13 -57.64
C THR A 5 17.92 65.68 -58.20
N LYS A 6 16.75 65.05 -58.46
CA LYS A 6 15.79 65.19 -59.61
C LYS A 6 16.44 64.80 -60.96
N ALA A 7 15.86 64.04 -61.90
CA ALA A 7 14.46 63.68 -62.24
C ALA A 7 14.44 62.47 -63.24
N ASP A 8 13.41 61.62 -63.27
CA ASP A 8 12.34 61.51 -64.33
C ASP A 8 12.70 60.54 -65.50
N MET A 9 11.84 59.72 -66.15
CA MET A 9 10.38 59.69 -66.38
C MET A 9 9.89 58.35 -67.01
N ASP A 10 8.55 58.17 -67.02
CA ASP A 10 7.65 57.35 -67.87
C ASP A 10 7.41 55.84 -67.59
N GLY A 11 6.18 55.29 -67.51
CA GLY A 11 4.78 55.78 -67.65
C GLY A 11 3.76 54.72 -67.11
N LEU A 12 2.65 55.07 -66.40
CA LEU A 12 1.27 55.40 -66.84
C LEU A 12 0.55 54.24 -67.59
N ARG A 13 -0.65 53.69 -67.30
CA ARG A 13 -1.97 54.04 -66.67
C ARG A 13 -2.66 52.71 -66.22
N GLY A 14 -3.73 52.61 -65.42
CA GLY A 14 -4.76 53.56 -64.96
C GLY A 14 -5.65 52.95 -63.84
N VAL A 15 -6.52 53.78 -63.25
CA VAL A 15 -7.08 53.67 -61.89
C VAL A 15 -8.58 53.99 -61.85
N ARG A 16 -9.31 53.38 -60.87
CA ARG A 16 -10.62 53.70 -60.22
C ARG A 16 -11.92 53.22 -60.90
N THR A 17 -12.93 52.69 -60.18
CA THR A 17 -13.72 53.27 -59.04
C THR A 17 -14.32 52.20 -58.08
N LYS A 18 -14.17 52.28 -56.74
CA LYS A 18 -15.12 52.69 -55.65
C LYS A 18 -16.54 52.06 -55.69
N THR A 19 -17.02 51.34 -54.66
CA THR A 19 -17.66 51.91 -53.43
C THR A 19 -17.62 50.98 -52.19
N SER A 20 -17.77 51.59 -51.00
CA SER A 20 -17.68 50.98 -49.66
C SER A 20 -19.02 50.50 -49.10
N HIS A 21 -19.02 49.45 -48.27
CA HIS A 21 -19.83 49.40 -47.04
C HIS A 21 -19.12 48.66 -45.89
N ARG A 22 -19.38 49.16 -44.69
CA ARG A 22 -18.73 48.92 -43.39
C ARG A 22 -19.40 47.73 -42.70
N ARG A 23 -18.64 46.73 -42.21
CA ARG A 23 -19.12 45.83 -41.14
C ARG A 23 -18.02 45.60 -40.11
N ILE A 24 -18.44 45.79 -38.86
CA ILE A 24 -17.71 45.67 -37.60
C ILE A 24 -17.39 44.17 -37.38
N GLY A 25 -16.11 43.84 -37.22
CA GLY A 25 -15.64 42.51 -36.84
C GLY A 25 -15.05 42.57 -35.43
N SER A 26 -15.65 41.81 -34.53
CA SER A 26 -15.35 41.72 -33.10
C SER A 26 -13.92 41.24 -32.82
N ARG A 27 -13.25 41.98 -31.94
CA ARG A 27 -11.98 41.59 -31.32
C ARG A 27 -12.29 40.45 -30.35
N GLN A 28 -11.99 39.20 -30.73
CA GLN A 28 -12.06 38.07 -29.80
C GLN A 28 -11.09 38.33 -28.64
N GLN A 29 -11.66 38.48 -27.45
CA GLN A 29 -10.94 38.53 -26.19
C GLN A 29 -10.25 37.18 -25.99
N LEU A 30 -8.91 37.17 -26.00
CA LEU A 30 -8.17 36.09 -25.35
C LEU A 30 -8.54 36.10 -23.87
N SER A 31 -9.09 34.98 -23.41
CA SER A 31 -9.45 34.77 -22.01
C SER A 31 -8.21 34.89 -21.13
N ARG A 32 -8.36 35.64 -20.03
CA ARG A 32 -7.36 35.83 -18.99
C ARG A 32 -6.91 34.47 -18.45
N SER A 33 -5.60 34.30 -18.30
CA SER A 33 -4.95 33.10 -17.79
C SER A 33 -5.44 32.74 -16.38
N THR A 34 -5.69 31.45 -16.16
CA THR A 34 -6.12 30.79 -14.91
C THR A 34 -5.23 31.07 -13.68
N LEU A 35 -4.08 31.72 -13.86
CA LEU A 35 -3.10 32.04 -12.83
C LEU A 35 -3.55 33.12 -11.83
N GLU A 36 -4.39 34.07 -12.22
CA GLU A 36 -4.85 35.14 -11.31
C GLU A 36 -5.83 34.64 -10.24
N ARG A 37 -6.48 33.49 -10.48
CA ARG A 37 -7.40 32.86 -9.52
C ARG A 37 -6.69 32.29 -8.28
N TRP A 38 -5.38 32.03 -8.39
CA TRP A 38 -4.55 31.47 -7.32
C TRP A 38 -4.00 32.52 -6.33
N LEU A 39 -4.19 33.82 -6.59
CA LEU A 39 -3.52 34.89 -5.86
C LEU A 39 -4.43 35.75 -4.96
N LEU A 40 -5.73 35.47 -4.86
CA LEU A 40 -6.66 36.26 -4.05
C LEU A 40 -7.35 35.42 -2.96
N LYS A 41 -7.26 35.91 -1.72
CA LYS A 41 -7.90 35.35 -0.51
C LYS A 41 -9.44 35.47 -0.55
N PRO A 42 -10.18 34.65 0.23
CA PRO A 42 -11.62 34.50 0.07
C PRO A 42 -12.42 35.61 0.77
N THR A 43 -13.55 35.99 0.16
CA THR A 43 -14.67 36.70 0.81
C THR A 43 -15.97 35.93 0.56
N PRO A 44 -16.98 36.03 1.46
CA PRO A 44 -17.98 34.99 1.67
C PRO A 44 -19.16 35.06 0.67
N ASN A 45 -19.76 33.90 0.41
CA ASN A 45 -20.95 33.70 -0.41
C ASN A 45 -22.18 34.44 0.11
N PRO A 46 -23.12 34.74 -0.81
CA PRO A 46 -24.53 34.50 -0.57
C PRO A 46 -25.15 33.51 -1.57
N SER A 47 -26.11 32.78 -1.03
CA SER A 47 -27.09 31.85 -1.62
C SER A 47 -27.79 32.32 -2.90
N SER A 48 -28.08 31.39 -3.81
CA SER A 48 -29.43 30.80 -4.01
C SER A 48 -29.57 30.14 -5.41
N SER A 49 -30.13 28.93 -5.41
CA SER A 49 -31.00 28.29 -6.42
C SER A 49 -31.00 28.77 -7.88
N GLU A 50 -30.81 27.83 -8.81
CA GLU A 50 -31.79 27.55 -9.89
C GLU A 50 -31.43 26.25 -10.64
N ALA A 51 -32.47 25.45 -10.89
CA ALA A 51 -32.46 24.24 -11.72
C ALA A 51 -32.74 24.61 -13.18
N MET A 52 -32.37 23.73 -14.14
CA MET A 52 -33.14 23.33 -15.36
C MET A 52 -32.26 22.39 -16.22
N VAL A 53 -32.67 21.13 -16.43
CA VAL A 53 -33.40 20.53 -17.57
C VAL A 53 -32.50 20.07 -18.72
N GLU A 54 -32.74 18.80 -19.11
CA GLU A 54 -32.16 17.98 -20.18
C GLU A 54 -32.27 18.61 -21.58
N ASP A 55 -31.34 18.26 -22.47
CA ASP A 55 -31.69 17.97 -23.87
C ASP A 55 -30.64 17.06 -24.53
N ASP A 56 -31.15 16.00 -25.15
CA ASP A 56 -30.48 14.96 -25.92
C ASP A 56 -30.89 15.14 -27.39
N PRO A 57 -30.02 14.92 -28.39
CA PRO A 57 -30.54 14.29 -29.60
C PRO A 57 -29.64 13.23 -30.24
N ARG A 58 -30.36 12.25 -30.79
CA ARG A 58 -29.96 11.03 -31.47
C ARG A 58 -29.18 11.20 -32.78
N SER A 59 -28.29 10.22 -32.99
CA SER A 59 -28.04 9.39 -34.18
C SER A 59 -27.76 10.01 -35.55
N THR A 60 -26.63 9.58 -36.15
CA THR A 60 -26.56 9.26 -37.58
C THR A 60 -25.56 8.11 -37.81
N GLN A 61 -25.97 7.13 -38.62
CA GLN A 61 -25.20 5.96 -39.05
C GLN A 61 -24.18 6.30 -40.16
N GLY A 62 -23.13 5.47 -40.27
CA GLY A 62 -22.56 5.09 -41.57
C GLY A 62 -21.04 4.99 -41.63
N GLY A 63 -20.52 3.81 -41.98
CA GLY A 63 -19.23 3.67 -42.68
C GLY A 63 -18.22 2.71 -42.07
N SER A 64 -18.31 1.44 -42.48
CA SER A 64 -17.34 0.36 -42.25
C SER A 64 -15.99 0.63 -42.93
N HIS A 65 -14.88 0.25 -42.29
CA HIS A 65 -13.70 -0.25 -43.00
C HIS A 65 -12.87 -1.19 -42.13
N ASP A 66 -12.73 -2.43 -42.62
CA ASP A 66 -11.88 -3.50 -42.11
C ASP A 66 -10.39 -3.15 -42.17
N GLY A 67 -9.65 -3.64 -41.18
CA GLY A 67 -8.19 -3.62 -41.14
C GLY A 67 -7.65 -4.57 -40.08
N ARG A 68 -7.66 -5.88 -40.40
CA ARG A 68 -7.02 -6.94 -39.61
C ARG A 68 -5.51 -6.74 -39.58
N GLY A 69 -4.93 -6.92 -38.39
CA GLY A 69 -3.49 -7.06 -38.18
C GLY A 69 -3.25 -7.69 -36.81
N ALA A 70 -3.44 -9.01 -36.72
CA ALA A 70 -3.04 -9.80 -35.56
C ALA A 70 -1.54 -10.07 -35.65
N ILE A 71 -0.76 -9.61 -34.67
CA ILE A 71 0.61 -10.03 -34.44
C ILE A 71 0.58 -10.77 -33.11
N SER A 72 0.76 -12.08 -33.18
CA SER A 72 1.09 -12.94 -32.05
C SER A 72 2.56 -12.73 -31.73
N ASP A 73 2.89 -12.35 -30.51
CA ASP A 73 4.22 -12.60 -29.94
C ASP A 73 4.04 -13.29 -28.60
N SER A 74 4.47 -14.53 -28.60
CA SER A 74 4.80 -15.35 -27.44
C SER A 74 6.07 -14.81 -26.80
N ASP A 75 6.01 -14.42 -25.53
CA ASP A 75 7.22 -14.27 -24.71
C ASP A 75 7.01 -15.06 -23.40
N GLU A 76 7.73 -16.17 -23.32
CA GLU A 76 8.12 -16.84 -22.08
C GLU A 76 9.12 -15.97 -21.30
N ASP A 77 9.22 -16.26 -20.00
CA ASP A 77 10.26 -15.84 -19.06
C ASP A 77 10.29 -14.38 -18.56
N THR A 78 9.61 -14.15 -17.43
CA THR A 78 10.23 -13.42 -16.31
C THR A 78 9.62 -13.85 -14.96
N GLN A 79 10.29 -14.77 -14.26
CA GLN A 79 10.03 -15.05 -12.85
C GLN A 79 10.49 -13.88 -11.97
N PRO A 80 9.83 -13.62 -10.82
CA PRO A 80 10.26 -12.60 -9.87
C PRO A 80 11.58 -13.00 -9.19
N LEU A 81 12.61 -12.17 -9.37
CA LEU A 81 13.93 -12.37 -8.77
C LEU A 81 13.90 -12.09 -7.26
N SER A 82 14.38 -13.08 -6.52
CA SER A 82 14.79 -13.02 -5.12
C SER A 82 15.93 -12.04 -4.86
N PRO A 83 16.12 -11.57 -3.61
CA PRO A 83 17.36 -10.93 -3.21
C PRO A 83 18.48 -11.97 -3.23
N GLN A 84 19.51 -11.74 -4.05
CA GLN A 84 20.83 -12.33 -3.88
C GLN A 84 21.82 -11.18 -3.78
N ASP A 85 22.86 -11.42 -2.98
CA ASP A 85 24.05 -10.61 -2.69
C ASP A 85 23.99 -9.72 -1.42
N LEU A 86 23.88 -10.36 -0.27
CA LEU A 86 24.54 -9.94 0.97
C LEU A 86 25.05 -11.19 1.70
N ASP A 87 26.22 -11.69 1.30
CA ASP A 87 27.02 -12.58 2.14
C ASP A 87 28.23 -11.80 2.67
N CYS A 88 28.24 -11.58 3.98
CA CYS A 88 29.43 -11.26 4.75
C CYS A 88 29.79 -12.48 5.59
N SER A 89 30.77 -13.27 5.16
CA SER A 89 31.66 -13.99 6.08
C SER A 89 32.91 -14.57 5.38
N GLY A 90 34.09 -14.23 5.93
CA GLY A 90 35.19 -15.16 6.22
C GLY A 90 36.02 -15.82 5.10
N LEU A 91 37.29 -15.40 4.99
CA LEU A 91 38.46 -16.11 4.41
C LEU A 91 38.59 -17.55 5.01
N VAL A 92 39.11 -18.63 4.38
CA VAL A 92 40.40 -18.92 3.68
C VAL A 92 40.29 -20.33 2.92
N PRO A 93 41.30 -20.94 2.24
CA PRO A 93 41.15 -21.40 0.85
C PRO A 93 41.42 -22.91 0.53
N ALA A 94 41.16 -23.26 -0.74
CA ALA A 94 41.76 -24.32 -1.58
C ALA A 94 41.17 -25.75 -1.53
N LEU A 95 40.63 -26.23 -2.67
CA LEU A 95 41.30 -27.21 -3.56
C LEU A 95 40.39 -27.61 -4.74
N SER A 96 41.00 -27.66 -5.92
CA SER A 96 40.50 -28.04 -7.24
C SER A 96 40.30 -29.55 -7.41
N VAL A 97 39.25 -30.00 -8.12
CA VAL A 97 39.32 -31.11 -9.10
C VAL A 97 38.21 -30.96 -10.16
N ASP A 98 38.60 -31.07 -11.43
CA ASP A 98 37.80 -31.13 -12.65
C ASP A 98 36.88 -32.37 -12.76
N SER A 99 35.85 -32.32 -13.63
CA SER A 99 35.71 -33.25 -14.78
C SER A 99 34.43 -33.02 -15.60
N GLU A 100 34.60 -33.16 -16.91
CA GLU A 100 33.71 -32.90 -18.04
C GLU A 100 32.62 -33.95 -18.31
N SER A 101 31.77 -33.63 -19.30
CA SER A 101 31.16 -34.47 -20.37
C SER A 101 29.62 -34.45 -20.41
N GLN A 102 29.00 -33.71 -21.36
CA GLN A 102 28.68 -34.00 -22.77
C GLN A 102 27.30 -34.63 -23.03
N HIS A 103 26.45 -33.83 -23.69
CA HIS A 103 25.51 -34.11 -24.80
C HIS A 103 24.90 -35.52 -24.99
N MET A 104 23.58 -35.57 -25.24
CA MET A 104 23.01 -36.01 -26.54
C MET A 104 21.47 -35.86 -26.63
N LEU A 105 21.03 -35.58 -27.85
CA LEU A 105 19.67 -35.22 -28.32
C LEU A 105 18.81 -36.44 -28.70
N HIS A 106 17.48 -36.26 -28.75
CA HIS A 106 16.50 -36.75 -29.75
C HIS A 106 15.08 -36.77 -29.13
N ALA A 107 13.93 -36.72 -29.81
CA ALA A 107 13.39 -36.09 -31.03
C ALA A 107 11.93 -36.61 -31.18
N GLY A 108 11.01 -35.78 -31.67
CA GLY A 108 9.68 -36.15 -32.22
C GLY A 108 8.58 -36.40 -31.19
N SER A 109 7.29 -36.09 -31.42
CA SER A 109 6.55 -35.74 -32.63
C SER A 109 5.16 -35.22 -32.27
N SER A 110 4.64 -34.30 -33.08
CA SER A 110 3.30 -33.70 -33.03
C SER A 110 2.15 -34.69 -33.20
N GLU A 111 0.99 -34.41 -32.58
CA GLU A 111 -0.33 -34.68 -33.16
C GLU A 111 -1.38 -33.66 -32.67
N LYS A 112 -2.09 -33.05 -33.64
CA LYS A 112 -3.19 -32.10 -33.46
C LYS A 112 -4.52 -32.85 -33.41
N ARG A 113 -5.47 -32.41 -32.58
CA ARG A 113 -6.92 -32.59 -32.83
C ARG A 113 -7.75 -31.37 -32.36
N GLU A 114 -8.45 -30.81 -33.35
CA GLU A 114 -9.71 -30.03 -33.35
C GLU A 114 -10.83 -30.74 -32.55
N VAL A 115 -11.96 -30.19 -32.08
CA VAL A 115 -12.74 -28.93 -32.21
C VAL A 115 -13.80 -28.99 -31.09
N GLY A 116 -14.37 -27.86 -30.64
CA GLY A 116 -15.62 -27.90 -29.86
C GLY A 116 -16.07 -26.57 -29.24
N SER A 117 -16.82 -25.78 -30.00
CA SER A 117 -17.55 -24.58 -29.55
C SER A 117 -18.78 -24.93 -28.71
N GLY A 118 -19.05 -24.15 -27.65
CA GLY A 118 -20.28 -24.29 -26.86
C GLY A 118 -20.60 -23.11 -25.93
N SER A 119 -21.45 -22.22 -26.43
CA SER A 119 -22.44 -21.37 -25.74
C SER A 119 -22.14 -20.66 -24.41
N THR A 120 -22.18 -19.33 -24.52
CA THR A 120 -22.41 -18.33 -23.48
C THR A 120 -23.75 -18.52 -22.76
N SER A 121 -23.71 -18.50 -21.43
CA SER A 121 -24.84 -18.13 -20.58
C SER A 121 -24.43 -17.01 -19.62
N SER A 122 -25.21 -15.94 -19.69
CA SER A 122 -25.18 -14.72 -18.89
C SER A 122 -25.67 -14.99 -17.47
N GLY A 123 -24.91 -14.57 -16.46
CA GLY A 123 -25.32 -14.64 -15.05
C GLY A 123 -24.45 -13.77 -14.14
N CYS A 124 -25.11 -12.78 -13.52
CA CYS A 124 -24.80 -12.07 -12.27
C CYS A 124 -23.35 -11.67 -11.94
N PHE A 125 -23.07 -10.36 -11.96
CA PHE A 125 -21.85 -9.75 -11.41
C PHE A 125 -21.79 -9.92 -9.88
N LEU A 126 -21.13 -10.96 -9.40
CA LEU A 126 -20.67 -11.05 -8.01
C LEU A 126 -19.44 -10.14 -7.82
N LYS A 127 -19.47 -9.34 -6.75
CA LYS A 127 -18.44 -8.37 -6.39
C LYS A 127 -17.19 -9.08 -5.84
N ALA A 128 -16.26 -9.44 -6.71
CA ALA A 128 -14.95 -9.92 -6.29
C ALA A 128 -14.12 -8.79 -5.65
N LYS A 129 -13.89 -8.86 -4.33
CA LYS A 129 -12.90 -8.04 -3.59
C LYS A 129 -11.66 -8.93 -3.26
N ILE A 130 -10.76 -8.45 -2.40
CA ILE A 130 -9.56 -9.17 -1.91
C ILE A 130 -9.87 -10.62 -1.47
N THR A 131 -11.12 -10.89 -1.10
CA THR A 131 -11.69 -12.15 -0.63
C THR A 131 -11.48 -13.38 -1.51
N ASP A 132 -11.28 -13.24 -2.82
CA ASP A 132 -11.40 -14.41 -3.71
C ASP A 132 -10.06 -15.13 -3.98
N PHE A 133 -8.94 -14.62 -3.43
CA PHE A 133 -7.60 -15.09 -3.77
C PHE A 133 -6.89 -15.89 -2.66
N PHE A 134 -7.43 -15.92 -1.44
CA PHE A 134 -6.85 -16.68 -0.32
C PHE A 134 -7.43 -18.09 -0.18
N SER A 135 -8.46 -18.46 -0.95
CA SER A 135 -9.00 -19.82 -1.02
C SER A 135 -7.95 -20.77 -1.64
N GLY A 136 -7.28 -21.55 -0.79
CA GLY A 136 -6.10 -22.35 -1.15
C GLY A 136 -6.31 -23.43 -2.21
N ALA A 137 -5.36 -23.50 -3.15
CA ALA A 137 -5.15 -24.63 -4.03
C ALA A 137 -4.81 -25.90 -3.22
N SER A 138 -5.71 -26.87 -3.23
CA SER A 138 -5.45 -28.23 -2.75
C SER A 138 -5.14 -29.14 -3.93
N SER A 139 -3.99 -29.80 -3.85
CA SER A 139 -3.43 -30.72 -4.84
C SER A 139 -4.37 -31.89 -5.18
N ALA A 140 -4.84 -31.96 -6.42
CA ALA A 140 -5.59 -33.10 -6.93
C ALA A 140 -4.65 -34.28 -7.23
N GLY A 141 -4.67 -35.28 -6.35
CA GLY A 141 -4.09 -36.60 -6.60
C GLY A 141 -4.99 -37.42 -7.53
N SER A 142 -4.40 -37.91 -8.62
CA SER A 142 -5.00 -38.82 -9.60
C SER A 142 -5.67 -40.05 -8.97
N ARG A 143 -7.00 -40.20 -9.14
CA ARG A 143 -7.66 -41.51 -9.08
C ARG A 143 -8.72 -41.67 -10.18
N ARG A 144 -8.62 -42.82 -10.82
CA ARG A 144 -9.33 -43.32 -12.01
C ARG A 144 -10.83 -43.45 -11.82
N GLU A 145 -11.56 -43.17 -12.90
CA GLU A 145 -12.96 -43.53 -13.13
C GLU A 145 -13.21 -45.03 -12.93
N LYS A 146 -14.32 -45.35 -12.24
CA LYS A 146 -15.00 -46.63 -12.40
C LYS A 146 -16.51 -46.42 -12.33
N HIS A 147 -17.17 -46.94 -13.35
CA HIS A 147 -18.60 -46.90 -13.66
C HIS A 147 -19.53 -47.41 -12.55
N ASP A 148 -20.70 -46.77 -12.51
CA ASP A 148 -22.06 -47.24 -12.19
C ASP A 148 -22.32 -48.10 -10.95
N LYS A 149 -23.14 -47.55 -10.04
CA LYS A 149 -24.46 -48.13 -9.71
C LYS A 149 -25.33 -47.14 -8.92
N ARG A 150 -26.45 -46.78 -9.55
CA ARG A 150 -27.60 -46.07 -8.98
C ARG A 150 -28.14 -46.80 -7.74
N CYS A 151 -28.28 -46.09 -6.63
CA CYS A 151 -29.11 -46.48 -5.50
C CYS A 151 -29.76 -45.22 -4.92
N GLU A 152 -31.09 -45.23 -4.92
CA GLU A 152 -31.95 -44.17 -4.43
C GLU A 152 -31.69 -43.91 -2.95
N LYS A 153 -31.42 -42.65 -2.59
CA LYS A 153 -31.52 -42.16 -1.22
C LYS A 153 -32.38 -40.92 -1.21
N GLN A 154 -33.29 -40.93 -0.24
CA GLN A 154 -34.28 -39.91 0.07
C GLN A 154 -33.65 -38.53 0.17
N ASP A 155 -34.28 -37.57 -0.50
CA ASP A 155 -34.08 -36.14 -0.26
C ASP A 155 -34.50 -35.85 1.19
N THR A 156 -33.51 -35.75 2.07
CA THR A 156 -33.63 -34.90 3.26
C THR A 156 -33.11 -33.55 2.84
N ASP A 157 -34.03 -32.61 2.62
CA ASP A 157 -33.75 -31.18 2.59
C ASP A 157 -33.15 -30.79 3.95
N GLU A 158 -31.83 -30.97 4.10
CA GLU A 158 -31.07 -30.15 5.04
C GLU A 158 -30.99 -28.77 4.37
N GLU A 159 -31.92 -27.90 4.76
CA GLU A 159 -31.75 -26.47 4.59
C GLU A 159 -30.42 -26.11 5.27
N ASP A 160 -29.35 -25.97 4.48
CA ASP A 160 -28.06 -25.45 4.94
C ASP A 160 -28.34 -24.09 5.60
N GLU A 161 -28.38 -24.08 6.93
CA GLU A 161 -28.33 -22.87 7.74
C GLU A 161 -27.14 -22.04 7.21
N PRO A 162 -27.35 -20.77 6.85
CA PRO A 162 -26.29 -19.98 6.22
C PRO A 162 -25.07 -19.93 7.14
N GLU A 163 -23.95 -20.44 6.63
CA GLU A 163 -22.68 -20.51 7.35
C GLU A 163 -22.34 -19.12 7.92
N ALA A 164 -22.10 -19.02 9.23
CA ALA A 164 -21.89 -17.74 9.90
C ALA A 164 -20.69 -17.00 9.28
N THR A 165 -20.89 -15.76 8.82
CA THR A 165 -19.85 -14.98 8.11
C THR A 165 -18.83 -14.31 9.03
N TRP A 166 -19.06 -14.37 10.35
CA TRP A 166 -18.17 -13.86 11.38
C TRP A 166 -18.38 -14.59 12.71
N LEU A 167 -17.35 -14.56 13.57
CA LEU A 167 -17.34 -15.19 14.90
C LEU A 167 -16.65 -14.27 15.94
N GLY A 168 -16.86 -14.59 17.22
CA GLY A 168 -16.22 -13.91 18.35
C GLY A 168 -17.01 -12.71 18.87
N THR A 169 -16.28 -11.68 19.33
CA THR A 169 -16.87 -10.43 19.83
C THR A 169 -17.50 -9.65 18.68
N ALA A 170 -18.69 -9.09 18.88
CA ALA A 170 -19.33 -8.25 17.86
C ALA A 170 -18.45 -7.04 17.49
N VAL A 171 -18.32 -6.74 16.20
CA VAL A 171 -17.43 -5.68 15.71
C VAL A 171 -17.75 -4.28 16.26
N GLY A 172 -19.01 -4.05 16.67
CA GLY A 172 -19.47 -2.81 17.28
C GLY A 172 -19.00 -2.59 18.72
N GLU A 173 -18.53 -3.64 19.39
CA GLU A 173 -17.95 -3.55 20.75
C GLU A 173 -16.45 -3.20 20.72
N LEU A 174 -15.82 -3.25 19.54
CA LEU A 174 -14.42 -2.93 19.39
C LEU A 174 -14.20 -1.42 19.37
N ARG A 175 -13.16 -0.96 20.08
CA ARG A 175 -12.82 0.46 20.18
C ARG A 175 -12.38 1.01 18.83
N ARG A 176 -12.86 2.22 18.50
CA ARG A 176 -12.57 2.93 17.25
C ARG A 176 -12.27 4.40 17.54
N MET A 177 -11.45 5.00 16.70
CA MET A 177 -11.24 6.44 16.62
C MET A 177 -12.39 7.09 15.85
N PRO A 178 -12.82 8.31 16.22
CA PRO A 178 -12.27 9.13 17.31
C PRO A 178 -12.81 8.79 18.71
N GLN A 179 -13.74 7.84 18.86
CA GLN A 179 -14.51 7.65 20.09
C GLN A 179 -13.68 7.24 21.30
N CYS A 180 -12.68 6.37 21.12
CA CYS A 180 -11.76 5.98 22.19
C CYS A 180 -10.58 6.96 22.34
N GLY A 181 -10.36 7.86 21.38
CA GLY A 181 -9.22 8.77 21.41
C GLY A 181 -9.34 9.79 22.53
N ARG A 182 -8.25 10.02 23.26
CA ARG A 182 -8.15 11.18 24.16
C ARG A 182 -7.99 12.48 23.36
N PRO A 183 -8.38 13.65 23.92
CA PRO A 183 -8.07 14.94 23.32
C PRO A 183 -6.56 15.06 23.03
N LEU A 184 -6.22 15.48 21.82
CA LEU A 184 -4.82 15.59 21.42
C LEU A 184 -4.16 16.80 22.10
N PRO A 185 -2.88 16.70 22.51
CA PRO A 185 -2.16 17.88 22.94
C PRO A 185 -2.03 18.87 21.78
N PRO A 186 -1.78 20.17 22.03
CA PRO A 186 -1.54 21.13 20.97
C PRO A 186 -0.41 20.69 20.04
N LEU A 187 -0.68 20.70 18.73
CA LEU A 187 0.34 20.38 17.73
C LEU A 187 1.50 21.38 17.83
N LYS A 188 2.72 20.87 17.99
CA LYS A 188 3.91 21.70 18.11
C LYS A 188 5.11 20.98 17.49
N ASN A 189 6.04 21.77 16.95
CA ASN A 189 7.35 21.26 16.58
C ASN A 189 8.14 20.94 17.86
N VAL A 190 8.68 19.72 17.95
CA VAL A 190 9.53 19.26 19.05
C VAL A 190 10.87 18.84 18.45
N PRO A 191 11.96 19.61 18.65
CA PRO A 191 13.27 19.28 18.08
C PRO A 191 13.69 17.84 18.41
N GLY A 192 14.14 17.11 17.39
CA GLY A 192 14.56 15.71 17.53
C GLY A 192 13.42 14.68 17.63
N VAL A 193 12.17 15.09 17.84
CA VAL A 193 11.03 14.18 18.04
C VAL A 193 9.93 14.36 16.99
N HIS A 194 9.54 15.59 16.69
CA HIS A 194 8.40 15.88 15.83
C HIS A 194 8.61 17.14 14.99
N THR A 195 8.83 16.95 13.69
CA THR A 195 8.89 18.04 12.70
C THR A 195 7.49 18.40 12.21
N VAL A 196 7.10 19.67 12.33
CA VAL A 196 5.80 20.19 11.87
C VAL A 196 6.02 21.26 10.79
N MET A 197 5.46 21.03 9.61
CA MET A 197 5.74 21.82 8.39
C MET A 197 4.72 22.95 8.11
N ILE A 198 3.85 23.25 9.07
CA ILE A 198 2.74 24.19 8.95
C ILE A 198 2.66 25.10 10.20
N ARG A 199 1.98 26.23 10.07
CA ARG A 199 1.65 27.15 11.17
C ARG A 199 0.68 26.48 12.14
N THR A 200 1.16 26.07 13.31
CA THR A 200 0.36 25.35 14.29
C THR A 200 -0.71 26.19 14.95
N ASP A 201 -0.53 27.52 15.01
CA ASP A 201 -1.50 28.48 15.56
C ASP A 201 -2.73 28.70 14.66
N LEU A 202 -2.69 28.23 13.42
CA LEU A 202 -3.79 28.35 12.45
C LEU A 202 -4.48 27.02 12.12
N VAL A 203 -4.07 25.92 12.74
CA VAL A 203 -4.68 24.59 12.56
C VAL A 203 -6.18 24.67 12.88
N GLY A 204 -7.02 24.08 12.03
CA GLY A 204 -8.48 24.16 12.12
C GLY A 204 -9.10 25.38 11.43
N HIS A 205 -8.31 26.42 11.14
CA HIS A 205 -8.75 27.59 10.37
C HIS A 205 -8.16 27.63 8.96
N ALA A 206 -6.86 27.39 8.83
CA ALA A 206 -6.13 27.36 7.55
C ALA A 206 -4.84 26.54 7.64
N THR A 207 -4.52 25.79 6.59
CA THR A 207 -3.21 25.15 6.43
C THR A 207 -2.24 26.10 5.76
N VAL A 208 -1.38 26.73 6.56
CA VAL A 208 -0.38 27.68 6.06
C VAL A 208 1.02 27.08 6.23
N PRO A 209 1.82 26.94 5.16
CA PRO A 209 3.21 26.51 5.26
C PRO A 209 4.03 27.38 6.21
N TYR A 210 4.93 26.76 6.96
CA TYR A 210 5.84 27.44 7.88
C TYR A 210 7.29 26.97 7.68
N PRO A 211 8.30 27.87 7.72
CA PRO A 211 8.24 29.32 7.86
C PRO A 211 7.81 30.04 6.58
N ALA A 212 7.70 31.37 6.60
CA ALA A 212 7.26 32.16 5.45
C ALA A 212 8.23 32.09 4.27
N THR A 213 9.53 32.03 4.54
CA THR A 213 10.60 31.89 3.55
C THR A 213 10.94 30.43 3.32
N PHE A 214 11.33 30.10 2.09
CA PHE A 214 11.85 28.76 1.78
C PHE A 214 13.24 28.63 2.38
N ASP A 215 13.45 27.58 3.15
CA ASP A 215 14.74 27.18 3.70
C ASP A 215 15.20 25.91 2.99
N ASP A 216 16.39 25.96 2.39
CA ASP A 216 16.94 24.91 1.53
C ASP A 216 18.11 24.23 2.24
N THR A 217 18.05 22.89 2.33
CA THR A 217 19.19 22.08 2.75
C THR A 217 19.52 21.03 1.70
N TRP A 218 20.80 20.68 1.68
CA TRP A 218 21.34 19.66 0.78
C TRP A 218 22.46 18.96 1.53
N ASP A 219 22.04 18.01 2.35
CA ASP A 219 22.87 17.20 3.22
C ASP A 219 22.36 15.74 3.16
N ASP A 220 22.89 14.87 4.01
CA ASP A 220 22.57 13.44 4.07
C ASP A 220 21.47 13.12 5.10
N ILE A 221 20.91 14.10 5.80
CA ILE A 221 19.88 13.93 6.84
C ILE A 221 18.52 14.50 6.43
N HIS A 222 18.46 15.28 5.34
CA HIS A 222 17.22 15.81 4.76
C HIS A 222 16.99 15.31 3.33
N VAL A 223 15.74 15.42 2.88
CA VAL A 223 15.37 15.20 1.49
C VAL A 223 16.05 16.25 0.61
N LYS A 224 16.78 15.78 -0.40
CA LYS A 224 17.35 16.62 -1.46
C LYS A 224 16.25 17.08 -2.42
N MET A 225 15.75 18.29 -2.20
CA MET A 225 14.62 18.83 -2.94
C MET A 225 14.99 19.14 -4.40
N PRO A 226 14.08 18.86 -5.37
CA PRO A 226 14.32 19.17 -6.78
C PRO A 226 14.47 20.68 -7.02
N CYS A 227 13.91 21.50 -6.13
CA CYS A 227 14.00 22.95 -6.17
C CYS A 227 15.24 23.55 -5.50
N SER A 228 16.14 22.73 -4.95
CA SER A 228 17.38 23.23 -4.35
C SER A 228 18.27 23.89 -5.40
N SER A 229 18.92 24.99 -5.01
CA SER A 229 19.96 25.63 -5.82
C SER A 229 21.19 24.74 -6.04
N LYS A 230 21.37 23.71 -5.20
CA LYS A 230 22.47 22.73 -5.29
C LYS A 230 22.14 21.54 -6.19
N ASN A 231 20.92 21.45 -6.73
CA ASN A 231 20.56 20.45 -7.72
C ASN A 231 21.15 20.80 -9.10
N LEU A 232 22.48 20.70 -9.20
CA LEU A 232 23.26 21.06 -10.38
C LEU A 232 23.56 19.82 -11.24
N PHE A 233 23.55 20.01 -12.57
CA PHE A 233 23.99 19.01 -13.53
C PHE A 233 25.32 19.43 -14.15
N PRO A 234 26.31 18.52 -14.30
CA PRO A 234 27.56 18.86 -14.97
C PRO A 234 27.26 19.20 -16.44
N VAL A 235 27.55 20.45 -16.84
CA VAL A 235 27.51 20.86 -18.25
C VAL A 235 28.89 20.56 -18.82
N GLN A 236 28.99 19.55 -19.69
CA GLN A 236 30.13 19.46 -20.61
C GLN A 236 29.87 20.47 -21.71
N ASP A 237 30.38 21.69 -21.51
CA ASP A 237 31.03 22.52 -22.53
C ASP A 237 31.35 23.91 -21.94
N GLU A 238 32.55 24.37 -22.21
CA GLU A 238 33.07 25.68 -21.82
C GLU A 238 32.24 26.81 -22.48
N VAL A 239 32.03 27.90 -21.72
CA VAL A 239 31.43 29.17 -22.13
C VAL A 239 29.89 29.21 -22.21
N MET A 240 29.22 29.15 -21.05
CA MET A 240 28.25 30.17 -20.61
C MET A 240 27.68 29.80 -19.23
N SER A 241 28.00 30.62 -18.24
CA SER A 241 27.29 30.67 -16.95
C SER A 241 25.88 31.22 -17.18
N HIS A 242 24.93 30.34 -17.49
CA HIS A 242 23.50 30.61 -17.34
C HIS A 242 22.86 29.48 -16.52
N PHE A 243 22.34 29.89 -15.36
CA PHE A 243 21.41 29.11 -14.55
C PHE A 243 20.21 28.65 -15.41
N PHE A 244 19.74 27.45 -15.12
CA PHE A 244 18.55 26.75 -15.65
C PHE A 244 18.67 25.95 -16.96
N SER A 245 18.28 24.68 -16.81
CA SER A 245 17.65 23.82 -17.82
C SER A 245 18.44 23.49 -19.08
N SER A 246 19.35 22.51 -19.01
CA SER A 246 19.90 21.89 -20.22
C SER A 246 20.35 20.43 -20.09
N ARG A 247 19.94 19.71 -19.03
CA ARG A 247 20.09 18.24 -18.94
C ARG A 247 18.82 17.49 -18.50
N MET A 248 17.65 18.05 -18.82
CA MET A 248 16.41 17.29 -18.93
C MET A 248 16.47 16.25 -20.08
N ILE A 249 17.57 16.10 -20.81
CA ILE A 249 17.66 15.32 -22.05
C ILE A 249 17.90 13.82 -21.82
N GLU A 250 18.51 13.40 -20.70
CA GLU A 250 18.53 11.98 -20.30
C GLU A 250 17.25 11.56 -19.55
N PHE A 251 16.68 12.49 -18.77
CA PHE A 251 15.33 12.39 -18.21
C PHE A 251 14.26 12.20 -19.30
N PHE A 252 14.53 12.73 -20.50
CA PHE A 252 13.67 12.54 -21.65
C PHE A 252 13.64 11.11 -22.14
N TYR A 253 14.69 10.30 -22.22
CA TYR A 253 14.61 9.04 -22.99
C TYR A 253 13.57 8.02 -22.47
N VAL A 254 13.34 7.94 -21.16
CA VAL A 254 12.39 6.99 -20.54
C VAL A 254 10.96 7.54 -20.55
N LEU A 255 10.78 8.82 -20.18
CA LEU A 255 9.49 9.51 -20.29
C LEU A 255 9.12 9.76 -21.76
N GLN A 256 10.09 9.91 -22.65
CA GLN A 256 9.98 10.03 -24.11
C GLN A 256 9.39 8.75 -24.67
N ASN A 257 9.93 7.58 -24.39
CA ASN A 257 9.42 6.39 -25.09
C ASN A 257 7.97 6.08 -24.69
N ALA A 258 7.54 6.45 -23.49
CA ALA A 258 6.15 6.34 -23.03
C ALA A 258 5.25 7.49 -23.51
N ILE A 259 5.71 8.75 -23.47
CA ILE A 259 4.94 9.96 -23.82
C ILE A 259 5.08 10.37 -25.30
N LEU A 260 6.23 10.18 -25.96
CA LEU A 260 6.42 10.41 -27.41
C LEU A 260 5.51 9.54 -28.26
N LYS A 261 5.08 8.36 -27.77
CA LYS A 261 4.09 7.53 -28.48
C LYS A 261 2.75 8.26 -28.66
N TYR A 262 2.48 9.29 -27.85
CA TYR A 262 1.23 10.07 -27.88
C TYR A 262 1.42 11.60 -28.02
N CYS A 263 2.62 12.16 -27.76
CA CYS A 263 2.89 13.62 -27.73
C CYS A 263 4.35 13.96 -28.11
N ALA A 264 4.80 13.54 -29.29
CA ALA A 264 6.19 13.71 -29.73
C ALA A 264 6.65 15.17 -29.97
N SER A 265 5.74 16.11 -30.24
CA SER A 265 6.09 17.49 -30.63
C SER A 265 6.18 18.47 -29.44
N THR A 266 5.70 18.10 -28.26
CA THR A 266 5.54 19.01 -27.10
C THR A 266 6.58 18.81 -26.00
N ALA A 267 7.23 17.64 -25.91
CA ALA A 267 8.12 17.31 -24.79
C ALA A 267 9.31 18.30 -24.66
N LYS A 268 9.97 18.68 -25.78
CA LYS A 268 11.15 19.59 -25.80
C LYS A 268 10.89 21.01 -25.23
N LYS A 269 9.66 21.30 -24.79
CA LYS A 269 9.18 22.60 -24.30
C LYS A 269 8.60 22.56 -22.89
N TRP A 270 8.78 21.45 -22.15
CA TRP A 270 8.21 21.35 -20.80
C TRP A 270 8.98 22.24 -19.84
N ASP A 271 8.34 23.35 -19.46
CA ASP A 271 8.82 24.28 -18.46
C ASP A 271 8.26 23.89 -17.08
N PHE A 272 9.14 23.42 -16.20
CA PHE A 272 8.81 23.09 -14.81
C PHE A 272 8.96 24.27 -13.85
N THR A 273 9.22 25.48 -14.34
CA THR A 273 9.39 26.69 -13.50
C THR A 273 8.19 26.90 -12.59
N ALA A 274 6.96 26.70 -13.07
CA ALA A 274 5.76 26.83 -12.25
C ALA A 274 5.71 25.80 -11.10
N LEU A 275 6.02 24.53 -11.38
CA LEU A 275 6.06 23.48 -10.36
C LEU A 275 7.17 23.72 -9.34
N HIS A 276 8.34 24.14 -9.80
CA HIS A 276 9.48 24.51 -8.96
C HIS A 276 9.13 25.68 -8.03
N LEU A 277 8.59 26.77 -8.58
CA LEU A 277 8.17 27.93 -7.80
C LEU A 277 7.07 27.55 -6.79
N TYR A 278 6.09 26.74 -7.19
CA TYR A 278 5.05 26.27 -6.28
C TYR A 278 5.61 25.37 -5.17
N CYS A 279 6.58 24.51 -5.47
CA CYS A 279 7.27 23.69 -4.48
C CYS A 279 7.94 24.55 -3.40
N THR A 280 8.68 25.60 -3.79
CA THR A 280 9.28 26.56 -2.84
C THR A 280 8.24 27.41 -2.08
N LYS A 281 6.98 27.46 -2.55
CA LYS A 281 5.87 28.14 -1.84
C LYS A 281 5.19 27.25 -0.81
N VAL A 282 5.19 25.93 -1.00
CA VAL A 282 4.40 25.01 -0.18
C VAL A 282 5.29 24.18 0.76
N ASN A 283 6.45 23.71 0.31
CA ASN A 283 7.40 22.96 1.12
C ASN A 283 8.52 23.90 1.60
N LYS A 284 8.30 24.53 2.75
CA LYS A 284 9.11 25.65 3.25
C LYS A 284 10.29 25.26 4.11
N ILE A 285 10.19 24.16 4.85
CA ILE A 285 11.30 23.61 5.63
C ILE A 285 11.88 22.37 4.97
N PRO A 286 13.16 22.08 5.23
CA PRO A 286 13.75 20.78 4.99
C PRO A 286 12.91 19.65 5.57
N ILE A 287 12.68 18.61 4.76
CA ILE A 287 12.01 17.39 5.20
C ILE A 287 13.09 16.46 5.75
N PRO A 288 13.11 16.12 7.05
CA PRO A 288 14.10 15.20 7.59
C PRO A 288 13.87 13.79 7.04
N LEU A 289 14.95 13.04 6.89
CA LEU A 289 14.89 11.62 6.61
C LEU A 289 14.61 10.85 7.91
N LEU A 290 13.59 10.00 7.88
CA LEU A 290 13.30 9.03 8.93
C LEU A 290 14.25 7.83 8.78
N LYS A 291 15.48 8.01 9.28
CA LYS A 291 16.57 7.03 9.24
C LYS A 291 16.35 5.86 10.19
N ARG A 292 16.99 4.73 9.90
CA ARG A 292 17.04 3.55 10.75
C ARG A 292 17.54 3.88 12.16
N GLY A 293 16.94 3.25 13.16
CA GLY A 293 17.23 3.43 14.59
C GLY A 293 16.73 4.76 15.17
N SER A 294 15.85 5.48 14.47
CA SER A 294 15.28 6.75 14.95
C SER A 294 13.77 6.66 15.14
N SER A 295 13.31 7.20 16.28
CA SER A 295 11.89 7.44 16.54
C SER A 295 11.60 8.93 16.30
N HIS A 296 10.93 9.26 15.20
CA HIS A 296 10.65 10.63 14.80
C HIS A 296 9.36 10.75 13.98
N SER A 297 8.67 11.87 14.13
CA SER A 297 7.42 12.18 13.43
C SER A 297 7.57 13.38 12.49
N ILE A 298 6.87 13.33 11.34
CA ILE A 298 6.71 14.45 10.41
C ILE A 298 5.23 14.70 10.21
N SER A 299 4.74 15.90 10.54
CA SER A 299 3.38 16.34 10.18
C SER A 299 3.44 17.40 9.08
N MET A 300 2.76 17.11 7.98
CA MET A 300 2.65 17.98 6.81
C MET A 300 1.20 18.05 6.31
N SER A 301 0.88 19.10 5.57
CA SER A 301 -0.43 19.23 4.94
C SER A 301 -0.61 18.28 3.76
N GLN A 302 -1.85 17.90 3.47
CA GLN A 302 -2.19 17.14 2.28
C GLN A 302 -1.78 17.88 0.98
N GLU A 303 -1.79 19.22 0.98
CA GLU A 303 -1.30 20.04 -0.15
C GLU A 303 0.22 19.87 -0.36
N GLN A 304 1.00 19.88 0.73
CA GLN A 304 2.44 19.60 0.67
C GLN A 304 2.70 18.22 0.06
N VAL A 305 1.96 17.20 0.51
CA VAL A 305 2.02 15.84 -0.03
C VAL A 305 1.68 15.82 -1.52
N ALA A 306 0.60 16.49 -1.95
CA ALA A 306 0.21 16.57 -3.36
C ALA A 306 1.30 17.20 -4.24
N CYS A 307 1.94 18.27 -3.76
CA CYS A 307 3.07 18.90 -4.45
C CYS A 307 4.26 17.94 -4.60
N LEU A 308 4.61 17.20 -3.54
CA LEU A 308 5.70 16.21 -3.56
C LEU A 308 5.39 15.05 -4.50
N LEU A 309 4.16 14.54 -4.50
CA LEU A 309 3.74 13.46 -5.39
C LEU A 309 3.65 13.90 -6.85
N ALA A 310 3.31 15.16 -7.14
CA ALA A 310 3.43 15.69 -8.49
C ALA A 310 4.90 15.70 -8.96
N ASN A 311 5.83 16.10 -8.09
CA ASN A 311 7.27 16.03 -8.37
C ASN A 311 7.74 14.57 -8.59
N ALA A 312 7.21 13.61 -7.84
CA ALA A 312 7.48 12.18 -8.01
C ALA A 312 6.93 11.61 -9.32
N PHE A 313 5.70 12.01 -9.71
CA PHE A 313 5.08 11.64 -10.97
C PHE A 313 5.92 12.13 -12.16
N PHE A 314 6.36 13.38 -12.11
CA PHE A 314 7.31 13.95 -13.07
C PHE A 314 8.77 13.58 -12.78
N CYS A 315 9.03 12.58 -11.93
CA CYS A 315 10.36 11.98 -11.72
C CYS A 315 11.49 12.99 -11.41
N THR A 316 11.19 14.08 -10.72
CA THR A 316 12.11 15.23 -10.54
C THR A 316 13.09 15.07 -9.38
N PHE A 317 12.85 14.13 -8.44
CA PHE A 317 13.71 13.98 -7.27
C PHE A 317 15.12 13.51 -7.67
N PRO A 318 16.17 14.29 -7.37
CA PRO A 318 17.53 13.98 -7.77
C PRO A 318 18.11 12.84 -6.92
N ARG A 319 19.11 12.13 -7.46
CA ARG A 319 19.79 11.00 -6.78
C ARG A 319 18.87 9.80 -6.45
N ARG A 320 17.62 9.77 -6.91
CA ARG A 320 16.63 8.71 -6.63
C ARG A 320 16.37 7.72 -7.78
N ASN A 321 17.24 7.71 -8.79
CA ASN A 321 17.07 6.90 -10.01
C ASN A 321 18.06 5.73 -10.13
N SER A 322 18.94 5.53 -9.13
CA SER A 322 19.91 4.42 -9.10
C SER A 322 20.04 3.85 -7.70
N ARG A 323 20.06 2.52 -7.59
CA ARG A 323 20.24 1.80 -6.32
C ARG A 323 21.69 1.77 -5.82
N ARG A 324 22.66 2.14 -6.66
CA ARG A 324 24.08 2.28 -6.28
C ARG A 324 24.40 3.69 -5.75
N SER A 325 23.39 4.42 -5.30
CA SER A 325 23.52 5.81 -4.87
C SER A 325 23.42 5.93 -3.35
N GLU A 326 23.61 7.15 -2.86
CA GLU A 326 23.36 7.58 -1.48
C GLU A 326 22.01 7.07 -0.92
N TYR A 327 20.97 6.94 -1.75
CA TYR A 327 19.64 6.49 -1.34
C TYR A 327 19.40 5.00 -1.59
N GLY A 328 20.45 4.16 -1.64
CA GLY A 328 20.35 2.72 -1.88
C GLY A 328 19.45 1.99 -0.87
N ASN A 329 19.34 2.49 0.35
CA ASN A 329 18.49 1.95 1.42
C ASN A 329 17.12 2.66 1.54
N TYR A 330 16.69 3.41 0.52
CA TYR A 330 15.38 4.04 0.47
C TYR A 330 14.54 3.46 -0.68
N PRO A 331 13.19 3.43 -0.55
CA PRO A 331 12.33 3.00 -1.64
C PRO A 331 12.40 3.93 -2.86
N ASP A 332 12.00 3.44 -4.03
CA ASP A 332 11.90 4.25 -5.25
C ASP A 332 10.75 5.27 -5.10
N ILE A 333 11.03 6.58 -5.16
CA ILE A 333 9.99 7.63 -5.11
C ILE A 333 9.53 8.08 -6.50
N ASN A 334 10.43 8.17 -7.49
CA ASN A 334 10.08 8.61 -8.84
C ASN A 334 9.28 7.54 -9.60
N PHE A 335 8.29 7.95 -10.39
CA PHE A 335 7.28 7.05 -10.98
C PHE A 335 7.70 6.42 -12.31
N PHE A 336 8.97 6.52 -12.73
CA PHE A 336 9.40 6.08 -14.07
C PHE A 336 9.04 4.62 -14.38
N ARG A 337 9.12 3.73 -13.38
CA ARG A 337 8.73 2.30 -13.50
C ARG A 337 7.23 2.09 -13.69
N LEU A 338 6.36 3.04 -13.37
CA LEU A 338 4.93 2.97 -13.70
C LEU A 338 4.66 3.15 -15.20
N PHE A 339 5.58 3.78 -15.93
CA PHE A 339 5.42 4.10 -17.34
C PHE A 339 6.02 3.06 -18.29
N GLU A 340 6.80 2.10 -17.75
CA GLU A 340 7.46 1.04 -18.52
C GLU A 340 6.52 -0.12 -18.84
N GLY A 341 6.79 -0.89 -19.91
CA GLY A 341 6.07 -2.12 -20.24
C GLY A 341 4.60 -1.94 -20.65
N SER A 342 3.90 -3.06 -20.86
CA SER A 342 2.54 -3.10 -21.44
C SER A 342 1.48 -3.72 -20.52
N SER A 343 1.82 -3.99 -19.25
CA SER A 343 0.90 -4.66 -18.32
C SER A 343 -0.38 -3.85 -18.11
N SER A 344 -1.54 -4.49 -18.28
CA SER A 344 -2.87 -3.90 -18.04
C SER A 344 -3.03 -3.36 -16.61
N ARG A 345 -2.33 -3.96 -15.63
CA ARG A 345 -2.27 -3.48 -14.24
C ARG A 345 -1.79 -2.03 -14.14
N LYS A 346 -0.79 -1.64 -14.94
CA LYS A 346 -0.26 -0.28 -14.93
C LYS A 346 -1.30 0.75 -15.37
N ILE A 347 -2.19 0.38 -16.29
CA ILE A 347 -3.31 1.24 -16.70
C ILE A 347 -4.24 1.49 -15.52
N GLU A 348 -4.60 0.46 -14.76
CA GLU A 348 -5.49 0.59 -13.59
C GLU A 348 -4.81 1.37 -12.45
N LYS A 349 -3.51 1.18 -12.22
CA LYS A 349 -2.72 2.03 -11.31
C LYS A 349 -2.78 3.50 -11.72
N LEU A 350 -2.53 3.78 -13.00
CA LEU A 350 -2.55 5.15 -13.55
C LEU A 350 -3.94 5.78 -13.41
N LYS A 351 -5.04 5.06 -13.71
CA LYS A 351 -6.40 5.57 -13.47
C LYS A 351 -6.61 5.96 -12.01
N THR A 352 -6.16 5.12 -11.08
CA THR A 352 -6.29 5.35 -9.64
C THR A 352 -5.51 6.60 -9.20
N LEU A 353 -4.25 6.75 -9.64
CA LEU A 353 -3.43 7.93 -9.35
C LEU A 353 -3.95 9.20 -10.02
N MET A 354 -4.48 9.11 -11.24
CA MET A 354 -5.10 10.24 -11.94
C MET A 354 -6.37 10.72 -11.24
N CYS A 355 -7.13 9.81 -10.63
CA CYS A 355 -8.28 10.17 -9.79
C CYS A 355 -7.85 11.06 -8.61
N TYR A 356 -6.74 10.70 -7.95
CA TYR A 356 -6.15 11.52 -6.89
C TYR A 356 -5.66 12.88 -7.39
N PHE A 357 -4.83 12.91 -8.43
CA PHE A 357 -4.30 14.18 -8.95
C PHE A 357 -5.41 15.10 -9.44
N LYS A 358 -6.45 14.57 -10.09
CA LYS A 358 -7.64 15.33 -10.47
C LYS A 358 -8.32 15.92 -9.22
N SER A 359 -8.59 15.09 -8.20
CA SER A 359 -9.26 15.53 -6.98
C SER A 359 -8.52 16.68 -6.28
N VAL A 360 -7.22 16.53 -6.05
CA VAL A 360 -6.44 17.53 -5.28
C VAL A 360 -6.12 18.81 -6.07
N THR A 361 -6.18 18.76 -7.41
CA THR A 361 -5.99 19.94 -8.27
C THR A 361 -7.29 20.70 -8.53
N GLU A 362 -8.43 20.02 -8.54
CA GLU A 362 -9.75 20.66 -8.60
C GLU A 362 -10.16 21.24 -7.24
N HIS A 363 -9.84 20.53 -6.15
CA HIS A 363 -10.19 20.91 -4.78
C HIS A 363 -8.97 20.74 -3.87
N GLN A 364 -8.40 21.86 -3.43
CA GLN A 364 -7.24 21.86 -2.54
C GLN A 364 -7.58 21.14 -1.22
N PRO A 365 -6.82 20.11 -0.82
CA PRO A 365 -7.08 19.40 0.42
C PRO A 365 -6.60 20.23 1.62
N THR A 366 -7.36 20.18 2.73
CA THR A 366 -7.17 21.08 3.88
C THR A 366 -6.67 20.37 5.14
N GLY A 367 -6.46 19.06 5.09
CA GLY A 367 -6.03 18.29 6.25
C GLY A 367 -4.53 18.20 6.42
N LEU A 368 -4.15 17.51 7.50
CA LEU A 368 -2.78 17.10 7.78
C LEU A 368 -2.62 15.57 7.68
N VAL A 369 -1.39 15.14 7.42
CA VAL A 369 -0.95 13.74 7.52
C VAL A 369 0.29 13.71 8.40
N THR A 370 0.37 12.74 9.30
CA THR A 370 1.53 12.50 10.17
C THR A 370 2.16 11.16 9.84
N PHE A 371 3.47 11.16 9.65
CA PHE A 371 4.30 9.97 9.43
C PHE A 371 5.21 9.81 10.64
N THR A 372 5.15 8.68 11.33
CA THR A 372 5.95 8.41 12.52
C THR A 372 6.72 7.11 12.30
N ARG A 373 8.05 7.22 12.21
CA ARG A 373 8.91 6.05 12.38
C ARG A 373 9.01 5.77 13.87
N LYS A 374 8.81 4.52 14.26
CA LYS A 374 8.96 4.04 15.63
C LYS A 374 9.96 2.89 15.61
N SER A 375 10.92 2.94 16.51
CA SER A 375 11.83 1.84 16.88
C SER A 375 11.55 1.47 18.34
N LEU A 376 11.62 0.18 18.67
CA LEU A 376 11.46 -0.29 20.04
C LEU A 376 12.74 -0.04 20.84
N ASP A 377 12.62 0.62 21.99
CA ASP A 377 13.74 0.76 22.94
C ASP A 377 14.04 -0.57 23.66
N HIS A 378 12.98 -1.34 23.94
CA HIS A 378 13.04 -2.62 24.65
C HIS A 378 12.10 -3.63 24.00
N LEU A 379 12.58 -4.87 23.85
CA LEU A 379 11.79 -5.98 23.35
C LEU A 379 11.01 -6.62 24.51
N PRO A 380 9.75 -7.06 24.31
CA PRO A 380 9.02 -7.84 25.30
C PRO A 380 9.74 -9.16 25.62
N ASP A 381 9.66 -9.58 26.88
CA ASP A 381 10.01 -10.94 27.29
C ASP A 381 8.77 -11.83 27.14
N TRP A 382 8.69 -12.54 26.01
CA TRP A 382 7.51 -13.32 25.64
C TRP A 382 7.29 -14.52 26.55
N GLU A 383 8.36 -15.24 26.92
CA GLU A 383 8.31 -16.46 27.74
C GLU A 383 7.72 -16.18 29.12
N SER A 384 8.06 -15.04 29.73
CA SER A 384 7.58 -14.68 31.08
C SER A 384 6.26 -13.91 31.11
N SER A 385 5.63 -13.64 29.96
CA SER A 385 4.41 -12.81 29.90
C SER A 385 3.19 -13.51 30.52
N GLU A 386 2.66 -12.91 31.59
CA GLU A 386 1.39 -13.32 32.23
C GLU A 386 0.15 -12.71 31.55
N THR A 387 0.32 -11.98 30.44
CA THR A 387 -0.77 -11.32 29.73
C THR A 387 -1.76 -12.35 29.19
N LEU A 388 -3.06 -12.06 29.26
CA LEU A 388 -4.10 -12.90 28.66
C LEU A 388 -4.52 -12.35 27.29
N LEU A 389 -4.94 -13.24 26.39
CA LEU A 389 -5.48 -12.84 25.09
C LEU A 389 -6.69 -11.89 25.24
N THR A 390 -6.72 -10.88 24.37
CA THR A 390 -7.78 -9.85 24.30
C THR A 390 -8.95 -10.31 23.42
N LYS A 391 -9.94 -9.43 23.21
CA LYS A 391 -11.12 -9.77 22.41
C LYS A 391 -10.75 -9.98 20.94
N LEU A 392 -11.40 -10.95 20.30
CA LEU A 392 -11.27 -11.24 18.88
C LEU A 392 -12.63 -11.08 18.18
N TYR A 393 -12.67 -10.26 17.14
CA TYR A 393 -13.64 -10.35 16.05
C TYR A 393 -12.93 -10.99 14.85
N ILE A 394 -13.52 -12.00 14.23
CA ILE A 394 -12.95 -12.61 13.02
C ILE A 394 -14.04 -12.87 11.98
N THR A 395 -13.76 -12.58 10.72
CA THR A 395 -14.73 -12.68 9.63
C THR A 395 -14.06 -13.13 8.33
N SER A 396 -14.81 -13.87 7.51
CA SER A 396 -14.42 -14.21 6.14
C SER A 396 -14.83 -13.15 5.11
N GLU A 397 -15.66 -12.19 5.49
CA GLU A 397 -16.10 -11.10 4.61
C GLU A 397 -15.44 -9.77 5.00
N GLY A 398 -15.62 -8.76 4.14
CA GLY A 398 -15.13 -7.41 4.41
C GLY A 398 -13.63 -7.20 4.14
N THR A 399 -13.18 -5.98 4.36
CA THR A 399 -11.77 -5.57 4.19
C THR A 399 -11.30 -4.67 5.32
N ILE A 400 -9.98 -4.61 5.50
CA ILE A 400 -9.34 -3.78 6.54
C ILE A 400 -9.70 -2.30 6.34
N GLU A 401 -9.67 -1.80 5.11
CA GLU A 401 -9.91 -0.39 4.79
C GLU A 401 -11.37 0.03 4.93
N ASP A 402 -12.33 -0.83 4.57
CA ASP A 402 -13.75 -0.49 4.58
C ASP A 402 -14.37 -0.76 5.97
N ASP A 403 -14.11 -1.94 6.56
CA ASP A 403 -14.78 -2.41 7.77
C ASP A 403 -13.96 -2.14 9.05
N GLY A 404 -12.65 -1.92 8.90
CA GLY A 404 -11.72 -1.53 9.95
C GLY A 404 -11.67 -0.01 10.21
N TYR A 405 -12.65 0.77 9.75
CA TYR A 405 -12.69 2.23 9.97
C TYR A 405 -12.45 2.62 11.45
N GLY A 406 -11.57 3.59 11.71
CA GLY A 406 -11.23 4.03 13.06
C GLY A 406 -10.41 3.03 13.90
N MET A 407 -10.14 1.83 13.40
CA MET A 407 -9.18 0.89 14.00
C MET A 407 -7.75 1.22 13.54
N LEU A 408 -6.75 0.64 14.19
CA LEU A 408 -5.38 0.64 13.69
C LEU A 408 -5.28 -0.36 12.55
N GLN A 409 -5.13 0.11 11.32
CA GLN A 409 -5.21 -0.71 10.12
C GLN A 409 -3.82 -1.18 9.70
N VAL A 410 -3.64 -2.49 9.57
CA VAL A 410 -2.34 -3.07 9.24
C VAL A 410 -2.11 -3.05 7.73
N ASP A 411 -0.98 -2.47 7.33
CA ASP A 411 -0.39 -2.58 6.00
C ASP A 411 0.60 -3.75 6.00
N PHE A 412 0.39 -4.72 5.10
CA PHE A 412 1.23 -5.92 4.98
C PHE A 412 2.49 -5.59 4.19
N ALA A 413 3.35 -4.81 4.84
CA ALA A 413 4.36 -4.03 4.17
C ALA A 413 5.54 -4.87 3.65
N ASN A 414 6.27 -4.28 2.71
CA ASN A 414 7.67 -4.58 2.49
C ASN A 414 8.54 -3.73 3.43
N GLN A 415 9.74 -4.20 3.81
CA GLN A 415 10.68 -3.38 4.58
C GLN A 415 10.97 -2.03 3.89
N PHE A 416 10.94 -2.01 2.56
CA PHE A 416 10.85 -0.79 1.76
C PHE A 416 9.38 -0.40 1.58
N VAL A 417 8.86 0.40 2.51
CA VAL A 417 7.44 0.78 2.58
C VAL A 417 6.82 1.17 1.22
N GLY A 418 5.59 0.69 0.99
CA GLY A 418 4.87 0.80 -0.27
C GLY A 418 5.31 -0.19 -1.35
N GLY A 419 6.24 -1.10 -1.04
CA GLY A 419 6.66 -2.21 -1.89
C GLY A 419 6.88 -1.82 -3.36
N GLY A 420 6.15 -2.49 -4.24
CA GLY A 420 6.14 -2.29 -5.68
C GLY A 420 5.12 -1.28 -6.20
N VAL A 421 4.63 -0.33 -5.37
CA VAL A 421 3.54 0.58 -5.75
C VAL A 421 3.89 1.40 -6.98
N THR A 422 5.13 1.90 -7.06
CA THR A 422 5.65 2.66 -8.21
C THR A 422 6.18 1.77 -9.34
N SER A 423 5.95 0.46 -9.28
CA SER A 423 6.39 -0.51 -10.30
C SER A 423 5.29 -1.54 -10.62
N SER A 424 5.53 -2.83 -10.42
CA SER A 424 4.65 -3.93 -10.83
C SER A 424 3.79 -4.53 -9.71
N GLY A 425 4.10 -4.27 -8.43
CA GLY A 425 3.38 -4.81 -7.28
C GLY A 425 1.93 -4.33 -7.24
N LEU A 426 0.97 -5.20 -6.92
CA LEU A 426 -0.46 -4.85 -6.87
C LEU A 426 -1.21 -5.76 -5.91
N VAL A 427 -0.61 -6.04 -4.76
CA VAL A 427 -1.23 -6.80 -3.66
C VAL A 427 -1.70 -5.84 -2.57
N GLN A 428 -1.92 -6.31 -1.34
CA GLN A 428 -2.55 -5.53 -0.27
C GLN A 428 -1.89 -4.16 -0.03
N GLU A 429 -0.56 -4.12 0.15
CA GLU A 429 0.19 -2.87 0.39
C GLU A 429 0.06 -1.89 -0.79
N GLU A 430 0.33 -2.33 -2.02
CA GLU A 430 0.27 -1.41 -3.16
C GLU A 430 -1.14 -0.95 -3.48
N ILE A 431 -2.15 -1.79 -3.30
CA ILE A 431 -3.55 -1.39 -3.45
C ILE A 431 -3.85 -0.28 -2.45
N ARG A 432 -3.46 -0.44 -1.18
CA ARG A 432 -3.70 0.56 -0.15
C ARG A 432 -3.01 1.88 -0.47
N PHE A 433 -1.76 1.84 -0.93
CA PHE A 433 -1.03 3.02 -1.38
C PHE A 433 -1.61 3.67 -2.64
N LEU A 434 -2.35 2.93 -3.49
CA LEU A 434 -3.01 3.50 -4.67
C LEU A 434 -4.34 4.17 -4.32
N ILE A 435 -5.14 3.60 -3.41
CA ILE A 435 -6.42 4.19 -3.02
C ILE A 435 -6.25 5.33 -2.01
N ASN A 436 -5.15 5.34 -1.25
CA ASN A 436 -4.71 6.43 -0.36
C ASN A 436 -3.31 6.95 -0.80
N PRO A 437 -3.18 7.66 -1.95
CA PRO A 437 -1.89 8.02 -2.54
C PRO A 437 -0.94 8.83 -1.66
N GLU A 438 -1.46 9.50 -0.64
CA GLU A 438 -0.65 10.23 0.34
C GLU A 438 0.33 9.32 1.08
N LEU A 439 0.07 8.00 1.16
CA LEU A 439 1.01 7.01 1.67
C LEU A 439 2.30 6.95 0.84
N ILE A 440 2.23 7.15 -0.48
CA ILE A 440 3.38 7.03 -1.40
C ILE A 440 4.50 8.01 -1.03
N VAL A 441 4.17 9.17 -0.46
CA VAL A 441 5.18 10.17 -0.10
C VAL A 441 6.10 9.69 1.02
N SER A 442 5.68 8.71 1.84
CA SER A 442 6.53 8.11 2.87
C SER A 442 7.84 7.55 2.29
N ARG A 443 7.80 7.06 1.05
CA ARG A 443 8.95 6.54 0.29
C ARG A 443 10.02 7.59 0.03
N LEU A 444 9.65 8.87 0.07
CA LEU A 444 10.58 9.98 -0.13
C LEU A 444 11.59 10.07 1.02
N PHE A 445 11.15 9.83 2.25
CA PHE A 445 11.92 10.12 3.46
C PHE A 445 12.04 8.96 4.44
N THR A 446 11.44 7.80 4.20
CA THR A 446 11.53 6.64 5.10
C THR A 446 12.59 5.66 4.60
N GLU A 447 13.63 5.43 5.39
CA GLU A 447 14.63 4.38 5.13
C GLU A 447 14.00 2.99 5.31
N ALA A 448 14.59 1.92 4.75
CA ALA A 448 14.13 0.55 4.99
C ALA A 448 13.95 0.26 6.49
N LEU A 449 12.84 -0.40 6.85
CA LEU A 449 12.52 -0.76 8.23
C LEU A 449 13.40 -1.93 8.70
N ASP A 450 13.99 -1.79 9.88
CA ASP A 450 14.69 -2.88 10.58
C ASP A 450 13.70 -3.74 11.38
N HIS A 451 14.17 -4.84 11.96
CA HIS A 451 13.33 -5.83 12.65
C HIS A 451 12.51 -5.29 13.84
N ASP A 452 12.99 -4.23 14.49
CA ASP A 452 12.40 -3.58 15.66
C ASP A 452 11.64 -2.29 15.31
N GLU A 453 11.41 -2.02 14.02
CA GLU A 453 10.86 -0.75 13.55
C GLU A 453 9.52 -0.89 12.83
N CYS A 454 8.70 0.15 12.88
CA CYS A 454 7.49 0.27 12.05
C CYS A 454 7.32 1.72 11.56
N LEU A 455 6.46 1.90 10.56
CA LEU A 455 6.00 3.22 10.13
C LEU A 455 4.50 3.36 10.39
N ILE A 456 4.12 4.36 11.17
CA ILE A 456 2.73 4.70 11.46
C ILE A 456 2.35 5.94 10.66
N ILE A 457 1.27 5.88 9.90
CA ILE A 457 0.74 7.00 9.13
C ILE A 457 -0.68 7.32 9.59
N THR A 458 -0.91 8.54 10.06
CA THR A 458 -2.23 9.02 10.49
C THR A 458 -2.69 10.17 9.60
N GLY A 459 -3.92 10.08 9.09
CA GLY A 459 -4.57 11.20 8.42
C GLY A 459 -4.73 11.09 6.91
N THR A 460 -4.26 10.01 6.30
CA THR A 460 -4.38 9.82 4.84
C THR A 460 -5.84 9.69 4.43
N GLN A 461 -6.19 10.29 3.31
CA GLN A 461 -7.53 10.21 2.73
C GLN A 461 -7.60 9.12 1.64
N GLN A 462 -8.74 8.43 1.58
CA GLN A 462 -9.06 7.54 0.47
C GLN A 462 -9.68 8.33 -0.69
N TYR A 463 -9.12 8.19 -1.89
CA TYR A 463 -9.54 8.92 -3.09
C TYR A 463 -10.21 8.04 -4.14
N SER A 464 -10.02 6.72 -4.06
CA SER A 464 -10.47 5.78 -5.09
C SER A 464 -11.14 4.56 -4.48
N LYS A 465 -12.13 4.04 -5.22
CA LYS A 465 -12.70 2.71 -5.02
C LYS A 465 -12.03 1.74 -5.99
N TYR A 466 -12.03 0.46 -5.64
CA TYR A 466 -11.49 -0.59 -6.49
C TYR A 466 -12.33 -1.87 -6.39
N THR A 467 -12.09 -2.79 -7.33
CA THR A 467 -12.51 -4.19 -7.27
C THR A 467 -11.34 -5.08 -7.66
N GLY A 468 -11.44 -6.38 -7.34
CA GLY A 468 -10.41 -7.36 -7.65
C GLY A 468 -9.11 -7.17 -6.86
N TYR A 469 -8.12 -8.00 -7.19
CA TYR A 469 -6.84 -8.09 -6.49
C TYR A 469 -5.75 -8.57 -7.45
N ALA A 470 -4.51 -8.12 -7.28
CA ALA A 470 -3.38 -8.49 -8.14
C ALA A 470 -3.69 -8.32 -9.64
N GLN A 471 -3.87 -9.42 -10.38
CA GLN A 471 -4.13 -9.39 -11.82
C GLN A 471 -5.56 -8.93 -12.17
N THR A 472 -6.52 -9.07 -11.25
CA THR A 472 -7.92 -8.69 -11.47
C THR A 472 -8.25 -7.30 -10.95
N TYR A 473 -7.28 -6.58 -10.36
CA TYR A 473 -7.48 -5.24 -9.83
C TYR A 473 -8.04 -4.30 -10.91
N LYS A 474 -9.08 -3.55 -10.54
CA LYS A 474 -9.73 -2.54 -11.38
C LYS A 474 -10.02 -1.29 -10.57
N PHE A 475 -9.70 -0.13 -11.15
CA PHE A 475 -10.19 1.13 -10.62
C PHE A 475 -11.72 1.19 -10.80
N ALA A 476 -12.45 1.46 -9.72
CA ALA A 476 -13.91 1.43 -9.67
C ALA A 476 -14.56 2.81 -9.48
N GLY A 477 -13.79 3.89 -9.64
CA GLY A 477 -14.29 5.27 -9.53
C GLY A 477 -13.72 6.02 -8.32
N SER A 478 -14.09 7.30 -8.21
CA SER A 478 -13.70 8.14 -7.08
C SER A 478 -14.37 7.71 -5.78
N HIS A 479 -13.68 7.95 -4.68
CA HIS A 479 -14.20 7.78 -3.32
C HIS A 479 -14.37 9.15 -2.66
N GLN A 480 -15.49 9.35 -1.98
CA GLN A 480 -15.72 10.52 -1.15
C GLN A 480 -15.53 10.10 0.32
N ASP A 481 -14.37 10.45 0.86
CA ASP A 481 -14.00 10.05 2.21
C ASP A 481 -14.74 10.89 3.27
N THR A 482 -15.63 10.22 4.00
CA THR A 482 -16.45 10.80 5.07
C THR A 482 -15.83 10.59 6.46
N THR A 483 -14.64 9.97 6.55
CA THR A 483 -13.92 9.76 7.81
C THR A 483 -13.76 11.11 8.53
N PRO A 484 -14.17 11.24 9.80
CA PRO A 484 -14.01 12.46 10.57
C PRO A 484 -12.53 12.82 10.72
N ARG A 485 -12.29 14.06 11.14
CA ARG A 485 -10.95 14.55 11.42
C ARG A 485 -10.75 14.72 12.93
N ASP A 486 -9.53 14.50 13.38
CA ASP A 486 -9.11 14.78 14.75
C ASP A 486 -8.79 16.28 14.96
N ASP A 487 -8.39 16.64 16.19
CA ASP A 487 -8.06 18.02 16.55
C ASP A 487 -6.90 18.61 15.73
N TRP A 488 -6.04 17.77 15.17
CA TRP A 488 -4.94 18.17 14.28
C TRP A 488 -5.37 18.23 12.80
N GLN A 489 -6.67 18.09 12.51
CA GLN A 489 -7.23 18.05 11.16
C GLN A 489 -6.75 16.85 10.32
N ARG A 490 -6.32 15.76 10.95
CA ARG A 490 -5.98 14.50 10.29
C ARG A 490 -7.24 13.65 10.19
N ARG A 491 -7.45 12.94 9.07
CA ARG A 491 -8.50 11.91 9.02
C ARG A 491 -8.27 10.89 10.15
N CYS A 492 -9.34 10.41 10.79
CA CYS A 492 -9.29 9.35 11.80
C CYS A 492 -9.03 7.96 11.17
N THR A 493 -8.00 7.90 10.34
CA THR A 493 -7.46 6.73 9.66
C THR A 493 -6.01 6.62 10.07
N GLU A 494 -5.69 5.56 10.82
CA GLU A 494 -4.34 5.24 11.26
C GLU A 494 -3.92 3.92 10.61
N ILE A 495 -2.82 3.95 9.88
CA ILE A 495 -2.27 2.80 9.15
C ILE A 495 -0.89 2.53 9.71
N VAL A 496 -0.54 1.25 9.93
CA VAL A 496 0.79 0.85 10.36
C VAL A 496 1.40 -0.15 9.38
N ALA A 497 2.55 0.21 8.83
CA ALA A 497 3.36 -0.64 7.97
C ALA A 497 4.29 -1.49 8.82
N ILE A 498 4.06 -2.80 8.79
CA ILE A 498 4.92 -3.83 9.40
C ILE A 498 5.24 -4.89 8.35
N ASP A 499 6.53 -5.17 8.15
CA ASP A 499 7.00 -6.13 7.16
C ASP A 499 7.18 -7.52 7.78
N ALA A 500 6.57 -8.55 7.19
CA ALA A 500 6.79 -9.95 7.58
C ALA A 500 8.05 -10.52 6.92
N LEU A 501 8.64 -11.56 7.49
CA LEU A 501 9.73 -12.30 6.83
C LEU A 501 9.20 -13.10 5.63
N PRO A 502 9.94 -13.14 4.51
CA PRO A 502 9.64 -14.04 3.41
C PRO A 502 10.21 -15.44 3.70
N PHE A 503 9.37 -16.46 3.71
CA PHE A 503 9.75 -17.86 3.93
C PHE A 503 9.68 -18.65 2.63
N ARG A 504 10.81 -19.20 2.20
CA ARG A 504 10.87 -20.14 1.06
C ARG A 504 10.67 -21.58 1.48
N ASN A 505 11.12 -21.91 2.68
CA ASN A 505 10.86 -23.19 3.32
C ASN A 505 9.83 -23.01 4.43
N TYR A 506 8.73 -23.73 4.33
CA TYR A 506 7.61 -23.62 5.26
C TYR A 506 7.99 -23.87 6.72
N LEU A 507 8.99 -24.72 7.00
CA LEU A 507 9.40 -25.01 8.37
C LEU A 507 10.22 -23.90 9.02
N GLU A 508 10.83 -23.00 8.23
CA GLU A 508 11.72 -21.95 8.75
C GLU A 508 11.01 -20.98 9.70
N GLN A 509 9.72 -20.71 9.45
CA GLN A 509 8.93 -19.77 10.24
C GLN A 509 8.64 -20.23 11.68
N PHE A 510 8.83 -21.52 11.97
CA PHE A 510 8.64 -22.05 13.31
C PHE A 510 9.93 -22.00 14.14
N HIS A 511 11.08 -21.59 13.58
CA HIS A 511 12.26 -21.37 14.40
C HIS A 511 11.97 -20.31 15.48
N PRO A 512 12.47 -20.49 16.72
CA PRO A 512 12.26 -19.52 17.80
C PRO A 512 12.66 -18.10 17.39
N GLU A 513 13.79 -17.92 16.68
CA GLU A 513 14.21 -16.60 16.21
C GLU A 513 13.21 -15.98 15.23
N GLY A 514 12.59 -16.80 14.38
CA GLY A 514 11.55 -16.37 13.43
C GLY A 514 10.24 -16.01 14.14
N ILE A 515 9.85 -16.78 15.16
CA ILE A 515 8.66 -16.51 15.99
C ILE A 515 8.84 -15.18 16.73
N GLU A 516 9.95 -15.02 17.47
CA GLU A 516 10.26 -13.80 18.21
C GLU A 516 10.34 -12.57 17.31
N ARG A 517 11.01 -12.68 16.15
CA ARG A 517 11.10 -11.57 15.20
C ARG A 517 9.73 -11.07 14.79
N GLU A 518 8.82 -11.98 14.44
CA GLU A 518 7.48 -11.63 13.96
C GLU A 518 6.58 -11.09 15.08
N LEU A 519 6.72 -11.62 16.31
CA LEU A 519 6.08 -11.07 17.51
C LEU A 519 6.54 -9.65 17.79
N ASN A 520 7.84 -9.42 17.82
CA ASN A 520 8.45 -8.11 18.09
C ASN A 520 8.04 -7.08 17.02
N LYS A 521 8.01 -7.47 15.75
CA LYS A 521 7.56 -6.62 14.64
C LYS A 521 6.09 -6.21 14.78
N ALA A 522 5.20 -7.17 15.04
CA ALA A 522 3.78 -6.90 15.24
C ALA A 522 3.56 -6.01 16.49
N TYR A 523 4.23 -6.34 17.60
CA TYR A 523 4.18 -5.55 18.83
C TYR A 523 4.64 -4.11 18.61
N CYS A 524 5.77 -3.91 17.91
CA CYS A 524 6.24 -2.57 17.53
C CYS A 524 5.14 -1.76 16.82
N GLY A 525 4.44 -2.40 15.89
CA GLY A 525 3.34 -1.78 15.16
C GLY A 525 2.11 -1.44 16.02
N PHE A 526 1.76 -2.29 16.99
CA PHE A 526 0.52 -2.19 17.75
C PHE A 526 0.65 -1.32 19.01
N ASP A 527 1.81 -1.36 19.64
CA ASP A 527 2.07 -0.66 20.89
C ASP A 527 2.12 0.87 20.68
N ARG A 528 1.64 1.60 21.69
CA ARG A 528 1.67 3.07 21.79
C ARG A 528 2.14 3.43 23.20
N PRO A 529 3.46 3.64 23.41
CA PRO A 529 4.00 3.87 24.74
C PRO A 529 3.33 5.06 25.42
N GLY A 530 2.94 4.87 26.69
CA GLY A 530 2.32 5.92 27.51
C GLY A 530 0.84 6.20 27.22
N GLU A 531 0.20 5.47 26.30
CA GLU A 531 -1.25 5.51 26.14
C GLU A 531 -1.94 4.45 27.00
N HIS A 532 -3.08 4.82 27.59
CA HIS A 532 -3.90 3.87 28.34
C HIS A 532 -4.65 2.95 27.36
N ARG A 533 -4.79 1.66 27.69
CA ARG A 533 -5.43 0.64 26.83
C ARG A 533 -6.85 1.02 26.36
N ASP A 534 -7.59 1.75 27.19
CA ASP A 534 -8.96 2.17 26.89
C ASP A 534 -8.99 3.27 25.81
N ASN A 535 -7.86 3.93 25.57
CA ASN A 535 -7.69 4.92 24.51
C ASN A 535 -7.12 4.32 23.22
N LEU A 536 -6.85 3.02 23.19
CA LEU A 536 -6.36 2.31 22.02
C LEU A 536 -7.52 1.68 21.27
N SER A 537 -7.61 1.98 19.99
CA SER A 537 -8.53 1.29 19.08
C SER A 537 -8.18 -0.20 18.97
N ALA A 538 -9.09 -1.01 18.44
CA ALA A 538 -8.73 -2.37 18.02
C ALA A 538 -7.73 -2.32 16.84
N VAL A 539 -7.03 -3.42 16.61
CA VAL A 539 -6.19 -3.63 15.42
C VAL A 539 -7.06 -4.29 14.35
N ALA A 540 -7.14 -3.71 13.15
CA ALA A 540 -7.76 -4.32 11.98
C ALA A 540 -6.67 -4.91 11.08
N THR A 541 -6.62 -6.24 10.98
CA THR A 541 -5.57 -6.99 10.28
C THR A 541 -6.11 -8.23 9.57
N GLY A 542 -5.25 -9.09 9.05
CA GLY A 542 -5.60 -10.36 8.44
C GLY A 542 -4.36 -11.22 8.20
N ASN A 543 -4.31 -11.87 7.05
CA ASN A 543 -3.29 -12.85 6.64
C ASN A 543 -1.91 -12.21 6.33
N TRP A 544 -1.35 -11.46 7.29
CA TRP A 544 -0.06 -10.78 7.21
C TRP A 544 1.07 -11.76 6.89
N GLY A 545 1.82 -11.48 5.81
CA GLY A 545 2.95 -12.32 5.38
C GLY A 545 2.59 -13.69 4.78
N CYS A 546 1.31 -14.01 4.58
CA CYS A 546 0.90 -15.37 4.20
C CYS A 546 0.77 -15.62 2.69
N GLY A 547 0.72 -14.55 1.88
CA GLY A 547 0.62 -14.64 0.43
C GLY A 547 1.98 -14.87 -0.23
N VAL A 548 2.48 -13.85 -0.92
CA VAL A 548 3.78 -13.90 -1.64
C VAL A 548 4.96 -14.25 -0.72
N PHE A 549 4.83 -13.99 0.59
CA PHE A 549 5.88 -14.24 1.59
C PHE A 549 5.80 -15.64 2.22
N GLY A 550 4.81 -16.46 1.89
CA GLY A 550 4.80 -17.89 2.23
C GLY A 550 4.57 -18.25 3.71
N GLY A 551 4.17 -17.28 4.55
CA GLY A 551 3.82 -17.53 5.94
C GLY A 551 2.57 -18.41 6.11
N ASP A 552 2.50 -19.11 7.24
CA ASP A 552 1.34 -19.89 7.67
C ASP A 552 0.32 -18.98 8.37
N ALA A 553 -0.91 -18.96 7.85
CA ALA A 553 -1.96 -18.08 8.34
C ALA A 553 -2.42 -18.38 9.77
N ARG A 554 -2.38 -19.66 10.20
CA ARG A 554 -2.76 -20.04 11.58
C ARG A 554 -1.68 -19.60 12.57
N LEU A 555 -0.41 -19.81 12.24
CA LEU A 555 0.70 -19.27 13.02
C LEU A 555 0.64 -17.74 13.09
N LYS A 556 0.53 -17.06 11.95
CA LYS A 556 0.50 -15.59 11.87
C LYS A 556 -0.70 -14.96 12.58
N ALA A 557 -1.86 -15.63 12.58
CA ALA A 557 -3.00 -15.20 13.39
C ALA A 557 -2.67 -15.29 14.90
N LEU A 558 -2.07 -16.39 15.35
CA LEU A 558 -1.67 -16.57 16.74
C LEU A 558 -0.63 -15.52 17.19
N LEU A 559 0.40 -15.28 16.38
CA LEU A 559 1.42 -14.25 16.66
C LEU A 559 0.81 -12.85 16.79
N GLN A 560 -0.13 -12.50 15.90
CA GLN A 560 -0.81 -11.21 15.97
C GLN A 560 -1.74 -11.08 17.19
N MET A 561 -2.39 -12.17 17.61
CA MET A 561 -3.19 -12.18 18.85
C MET A 561 -2.31 -11.96 20.09
N LEU A 562 -1.15 -12.61 20.17
CA LEU A 562 -0.20 -12.43 21.27
C LEU A 562 0.34 -10.99 21.31
N ALA A 563 0.81 -10.48 20.17
CA ALA A 563 1.33 -9.12 20.07
C ALA A 563 0.26 -8.05 20.37
N ALA A 564 -0.99 -8.26 19.93
CA ALA A 564 -2.09 -7.34 20.23
C ALA A 564 -2.46 -7.37 21.72
N ALA A 565 -2.47 -8.55 22.34
CA ALA A 565 -2.72 -8.71 23.77
C ALA A 565 -1.65 -7.99 24.60
N GLU A 566 -0.37 -8.20 24.28
CA GLU A 566 0.76 -7.55 24.94
C GLU A 566 0.74 -6.01 24.76
N ALA A 567 0.25 -5.53 23.60
CA ALA A 567 0.04 -4.11 23.33
C ALA A 567 -1.26 -3.54 23.93
N GLY A 568 -2.05 -4.33 24.65
CA GLY A 568 -3.31 -3.90 25.27
C GLY A 568 -4.44 -3.59 24.29
N ARG A 569 -4.44 -4.21 23.10
CA ARG A 569 -5.41 -3.98 22.02
C ARG A 569 -6.25 -5.22 21.73
N ASP A 570 -7.51 -4.99 21.38
CA ASP A 570 -8.39 -6.03 20.81
C ASP A 570 -8.08 -6.22 19.31
N LEU A 571 -8.48 -7.37 18.73
CA LEU A 571 -8.16 -7.74 17.35
C LEU A 571 -9.43 -7.91 16.50
N ALA A 572 -9.45 -7.27 15.33
CA ALA A 572 -10.39 -7.51 14.23
C ALA A 572 -9.62 -8.17 13.08
N TYR A 573 -9.90 -9.44 12.80
CA TYR A 573 -9.16 -10.26 11.84
C TYR A 573 -10.02 -10.58 10.61
N PHE A 574 -9.54 -10.22 9.43
CA PHE A 574 -10.20 -10.47 8.15
C PHE A 574 -9.47 -11.62 7.42
N THR A 575 -10.15 -12.75 7.21
CA THR A 575 -9.55 -13.93 6.56
C THR A 575 -9.64 -13.89 5.05
N PHE A 576 -10.36 -12.92 4.49
CA PHE A 576 -10.50 -12.68 3.06
C PHE A 576 -11.03 -13.92 2.32
N GLY A 577 -12.28 -14.30 2.59
CA GLY A 577 -13.00 -15.39 1.94
C GLY A 577 -12.73 -16.79 2.51
N ASP A 578 -11.76 -16.94 3.42
CA ASP A 578 -11.43 -18.23 4.03
C ASP A 578 -12.25 -18.47 5.31
N SER A 579 -13.45 -19.04 5.15
CA SER A 579 -14.34 -19.41 6.26
C SER A 579 -13.75 -20.51 7.16
N GLN A 580 -12.93 -21.42 6.62
CA GLN A 580 -12.30 -22.47 7.42
C GLN A 580 -11.23 -21.88 8.34
N LEU A 581 -10.40 -20.97 7.83
CA LEU A 581 -9.43 -20.26 8.65
C LEU A 581 -10.11 -19.44 9.74
N MET A 582 -11.24 -18.79 9.43
CA MET A 582 -12.04 -18.04 10.40
C MET A 582 -12.47 -18.95 11.56
N THR A 583 -13.08 -20.10 11.24
CA THR A 583 -13.52 -21.07 12.25
C THR A 583 -12.36 -21.63 13.06
N ASP A 584 -11.25 -22.00 12.42
CA ASP A 584 -10.09 -22.57 13.09
C ASP A 584 -9.44 -21.58 14.07
N VAL A 585 -9.22 -20.33 13.63
CA VAL A 585 -8.61 -19.28 14.46
C VAL A 585 -9.54 -18.90 15.61
N HIS A 586 -10.85 -18.75 15.36
CA HIS A 586 -11.82 -18.50 16.42
C HIS A 586 -11.84 -19.63 17.46
N SER A 587 -11.82 -20.89 17.00
CA SER A 587 -11.82 -22.06 17.89
C SER A 587 -10.58 -22.10 18.78
N MET A 588 -9.41 -21.83 18.20
CA MET A 588 -8.16 -21.76 18.96
C MET A 588 -8.18 -20.61 19.97
N HIS A 589 -8.60 -19.41 19.57
CA HIS A 589 -8.75 -18.26 20.48
C HIS A 589 -9.71 -18.56 21.64
N SER A 590 -10.87 -19.15 21.34
CA SER A 590 -11.86 -19.56 22.35
C SER A 590 -11.29 -20.59 23.32
N PHE A 591 -10.56 -21.59 22.81
CA PHE A 591 -9.94 -22.63 23.61
C PHE A 591 -8.91 -22.08 24.60
N LEU A 592 -8.02 -21.20 24.12
CA LEU A 592 -6.97 -20.57 24.94
C LEU A 592 -7.57 -19.62 25.97
N THR A 593 -8.53 -18.78 25.58
CA THR A 593 -9.17 -17.81 26.49
C THR A 593 -10.01 -18.47 27.59
N GLN A 594 -10.79 -19.50 27.27
CA GLN A 594 -11.59 -20.24 28.26
C GLN A 594 -10.73 -20.94 29.32
N ARG A 595 -9.54 -21.41 28.93
CA ARG A 595 -8.57 -22.04 29.83
C ARG A 595 -7.60 -21.06 30.49
N ARG A 596 -7.73 -19.76 30.19
CA ARG A 596 -6.88 -18.68 30.71
C ARG A 596 -5.40 -18.90 30.46
N ILE A 597 -5.06 -19.45 29.29
CA ILE A 597 -3.68 -19.61 28.86
C ILE A 597 -3.09 -18.22 28.56
N THR A 598 -1.93 -17.94 29.16
CA THR A 598 -1.19 -16.68 29.05
C THR A 598 -0.42 -16.59 27.73
N VAL A 599 0.04 -15.38 27.40
CA VAL A 599 0.87 -15.12 26.23
C VAL A 599 2.16 -15.94 26.28
N GLY A 600 2.81 -16.01 27.45
CA GLY A 600 4.03 -16.82 27.65
C GLY A 600 3.79 -18.31 27.46
N GLU A 601 2.71 -18.86 28.00
CA GLU A 601 2.38 -20.28 27.80
C GLU A 601 2.11 -20.61 26.32
N VAL A 602 1.44 -19.71 25.57
CA VAL A 602 1.24 -19.92 24.12
C VAL A 602 2.57 -19.82 23.36
N TYR A 603 3.43 -18.88 23.73
CA TYR A 603 4.77 -18.74 23.16
C TYR A 603 5.58 -20.04 23.35
N ASP A 604 5.61 -20.57 24.57
CA ASP A 604 6.30 -21.81 24.91
C ASP A 604 5.77 -23.00 24.10
N LEU A 605 4.45 -23.09 23.92
CA LEU A 605 3.84 -24.14 23.09
C LEU A 605 4.28 -24.06 21.63
N MET A 606 4.50 -22.86 21.07
CA MET A 606 5.02 -22.69 19.72
C MET A 606 6.50 -23.09 19.63
N VAL A 607 7.31 -22.75 20.64
CA VAL A 607 8.72 -23.16 20.73
C VAL A 607 8.84 -24.67 20.89
N GLN A 608 7.99 -25.30 21.70
CA GLN A 608 7.90 -26.75 21.85
C GLN A 608 7.48 -27.42 20.55
N TYR A 609 6.50 -26.87 19.83
CA TYR A 609 6.10 -27.38 18.52
C TYR A 609 7.27 -27.41 17.54
N HIS A 610 8.12 -26.38 17.55
CA HIS A 610 9.35 -26.39 16.76
C HIS A 610 10.27 -27.55 17.15
N SER A 611 10.59 -27.68 18.43
CA SER A 611 11.48 -28.71 18.97
C SER A 611 10.99 -30.12 18.63
N ASP A 612 9.72 -30.39 18.90
CA ASP A 612 9.16 -31.75 18.90
C ASP A 612 8.67 -32.19 17.53
N ILE A 613 8.17 -31.25 16.72
CA ILE A 613 7.52 -31.54 15.44
C ILE A 613 8.35 -31.06 14.25
N CYS A 614 8.90 -29.84 14.29
CA CYS A 614 9.54 -29.23 13.12
C CYS A 614 11.01 -29.63 12.94
N LYS A 615 11.83 -29.59 14.01
CA LYS A 615 13.29 -29.75 13.94
C LYS A 615 13.73 -31.09 13.34
N GLY A 616 12.98 -32.16 13.59
CA GLY A 616 13.22 -33.49 13.03
C GLY A 616 12.45 -33.79 11.73
N CYS A 617 11.70 -32.83 11.18
CA CYS A 617 10.82 -33.07 10.05
C CYS A 617 11.60 -33.09 8.72
N SER A 618 11.65 -34.25 8.08
CA SER A 618 12.24 -34.41 6.74
C SER A 618 11.30 -34.02 5.59
N LYS A 619 10.04 -33.66 5.90
CA LYS A 619 9.01 -33.29 4.92
C LYS A 619 8.87 -31.78 4.81
N ARG A 620 8.33 -31.31 3.67
CA ARG A 620 8.02 -29.88 3.47
C ARG A 620 6.99 -29.33 4.46
N ARG A 621 6.11 -30.17 4.99
CA ARG A 621 5.12 -29.82 6.02
C ARG A 621 5.05 -30.94 7.06
N PRO A 622 4.85 -30.59 8.34
CA PRO A 622 4.68 -31.57 9.40
C PRO A 622 3.31 -32.26 9.28
N TYR A 623 3.20 -33.49 9.79
CA TYR A 623 1.93 -34.22 9.79
C TYR A 623 0.96 -33.73 10.86
N VAL A 624 1.49 -33.26 11.99
CA VAL A 624 0.72 -32.63 13.06
C VAL A 624 0.77 -31.14 12.80
N SER A 625 -0.39 -30.49 12.73
CA SER A 625 -0.45 -29.02 12.61
C SER A 625 -0.19 -28.36 13.96
N LEU A 626 0.21 -27.08 13.94
CA LEU A 626 0.43 -26.29 15.16
C LEU A 626 -0.81 -26.30 16.08
N TYR A 627 -1.99 -26.07 15.53
CA TYR A 627 -3.21 -26.04 16.33
C TYR A 627 -3.54 -27.41 16.93
N SER A 628 -3.39 -28.48 16.13
CA SER A 628 -3.58 -29.84 16.64
C SER A 628 -2.59 -30.22 17.73
N PHE A 629 -1.37 -29.67 17.69
CA PHE A 629 -0.38 -29.85 18.75
C PHE A 629 -0.80 -29.11 20.02
N ILE A 630 -1.16 -27.82 19.91
CA ILE A 630 -1.60 -26.99 21.04
C ILE A 630 -2.79 -27.61 21.77
N TYR A 631 -3.83 -28.04 21.04
CA TYR A 631 -5.00 -28.69 21.65
C TYR A 631 -4.60 -29.89 22.52
N ARG A 632 -3.72 -30.77 22.01
CA ARG A 632 -3.27 -31.96 22.75
C ARG A 632 -2.48 -31.59 24.00
N GLN A 633 -1.50 -30.70 23.89
CA GLN A 633 -0.62 -30.37 25.01
C GLN A 633 -1.37 -29.71 26.16
N VAL A 634 -2.31 -28.81 25.84
CA VAL A 634 -3.11 -28.12 26.85
C VAL A 634 -4.12 -29.06 27.52
N ASP A 635 -4.77 -29.95 26.75
CA ASP A 635 -5.71 -30.92 27.34
C ASP A 635 -4.99 -31.97 28.21
N ASP A 636 -3.82 -32.49 27.79
CA ASP A 636 -3.03 -33.45 28.58
C ASP A 636 -2.53 -32.83 29.90
N THR A 637 -2.19 -31.54 29.90
CA THR A 637 -1.80 -30.80 31.11
C THR A 637 -2.99 -30.58 32.05
N SER A 638 -4.19 -30.36 31.51
CA SER A 638 -5.42 -30.22 32.33
C SER A 638 -5.83 -31.53 33.03
N LEU A 639 -5.53 -32.68 32.41
CA LEU A 639 -5.82 -34.02 32.97
C LEU A 639 -4.85 -34.42 34.08
N THR A 640 -3.61 -33.92 34.07
CA THR A 640 -2.60 -34.23 35.09
C THR A 640 -2.74 -33.41 36.38
N LEU A 641 -3.43 -32.26 36.33
CA LEU A 641 -3.70 -31.40 37.49
C LEU A 641 -4.98 -31.77 38.27
N SER A 642 -5.69 -32.83 37.89
CA SER A 642 -6.87 -33.32 38.62
C SER A 642 -6.60 -34.63 39.39
N PRO A 643 -5.98 -34.61 40.59
CA PRO A 643 -6.14 -35.72 41.51
C PRO A 643 -7.52 -35.61 42.16
N ALA A 644 -8.42 -36.54 41.83
CA ALA A 644 -9.66 -36.73 42.58
C ALA A 644 -9.34 -36.92 44.07
N PRO A 645 -10.08 -36.31 45.01
CA PRO A 645 -9.98 -36.70 46.40
C PRO A 645 -10.43 -38.16 46.50
N ALA A 646 -9.54 -39.03 46.98
CA ALA A 646 -9.93 -40.38 47.37
C ALA A 646 -10.80 -40.28 48.64
N ASP A 647 -12.11 -40.17 48.44
CA ASP A 647 -13.07 -40.30 49.52
C ASP A 647 -13.10 -41.76 49.99
N SER A 648 -12.32 -42.02 51.04
CA SER A 648 -12.44 -43.21 51.86
C SER A 648 -13.75 -43.13 52.64
N VAL A 649 -14.82 -43.70 52.08
CA VAL A 649 -16.07 -43.94 52.84
C VAL A 649 -15.83 -45.12 53.77
N SER A 650 -15.56 -44.81 55.04
CA SER A 650 -15.60 -45.79 56.13
C SER A 650 -17.04 -46.18 56.42
N TRP A 651 -17.33 -47.47 56.35
CA TRP A 651 -18.55 -48.05 56.88
C TRP A 651 -18.56 -47.96 58.41
N SER A 652 -19.50 -47.21 58.98
CA SER A 652 -19.94 -47.40 60.36
C SER A 652 -21.46 -47.32 60.43
N SER A 653 -22.04 -48.50 60.53
CA SER A 653 -23.33 -48.79 61.14
C SER A 653 -23.56 -48.00 62.43
N LEU A 654 -24.78 -47.46 62.61
CA LEU A 654 -25.55 -47.62 63.85
C LEU A 654 -26.98 -47.07 63.68
N SER A 655 -27.90 -47.99 63.95
CA SER A 655 -29.34 -47.84 64.19
C SER A 655 -29.71 -46.76 65.23
N LYS A 656 -30.71 -45.95 64.90
CA LYS A 656 -32.00 -45.87 65.61
C LYS A 656 -32.99 -44.95 64.89
#